data_AF-A0A2Z3XGH4-F1
#
_entry.id   AF-A0A2Z3XGH4-F1
#
_cell.length_a   1.000
_cell.length_b   1.000
_cell.length_c   1.000
_cell.angle_alpha   90.00
_cell.angle_beta   90.00
_cell.angle_gamma   90.00
#
_symmetry.space_group_name_H-M   'P 1'
#
loop_
_entity.id
_entity.type
_entity.pdbx_description
1 polymer ?
#
loop_
_entity_poly.entity_id
_entity_poly.type
_entity_poly.pdbx_seq_one_letter_code
_entity_poly.pdbx_strand_id
1 'polypeptide(L)'
;MFKRKFKKLVNNPKLFFSDMAIKHSNKISYLKPKKLEGSHQYTVVSAVYNVGKYLDDYFNSLVKQRLDFKKHIHLILVDDGSTDNSAAIIKRWQHKYPFNITYLYKENGGQASARNYALQHIKTEWVTFIDPDDTIERDYFLNIDKSASHNIKNVLLCCNLMFHMEETGEIKNSHPLKYRFQNGNTTCDIKKLNGNVQLSASTGIFKSNIIKTNNITFNPKIQPSFEDAHFVSMYILAADKGDITFLESSRYLYRKRSDGSSTIDTAWQRPGLFDEVLELGCLDVLTKFKEKYGLVPDHIQRAILYHLIWYFRRLINSPSELDFLNSEQSKKFKTLVYKIFTYIDSSVVESFNLADCWFYHKVGLLGQLKKDKPKFQIAYVSGFDSINNLVQIRFFTHEKCLERYLIDNDVETLPLYQKTISHSLLNEHFLYERYVWLNIKEAKSLYVYLDNTHTKITLAAKQYSNKISIAEIKKHFSKATVASDDLYKDSWIFIDRDIQADDNAEHLYRYIKNLNNNKRIFFLLREDSHDWARLKKEGFALIAFGSEQHKSALKSCSKVISSNADGYITNYLGGNTLNGKHFVFLQHGVIHNDLSGWLNQKNQIDCFITSTEPEYESIANEFSNYKFTRKEVCLTGLPRYDNLIKNKRKEKIILIMPTWRKNIVGSSSGGSAKRELNPDFINTDFAKNWQQLLNNNELEKLCSEHNYKVIFFPHVNIQPYISTLSIPKYINVITHTNITIQELLCRSSLMITDYSSVAFDMAVQEKPVIYFQFDADVMLSGKHTSKIGYFDYKRDGFGPVVDTSVQAVNALKELITNDCILPNDILERINLSFPFRDANNCHRVYDAIVKLDVKSLGEPTLSTLKEYAESATKYLLWPLATERWHQVIKNSSDIYSRVKYIESIREQGLHNQARNALDLLKLEIPKKSWNQDIVNSSAMLDVSLHDWTSALAYWDNPPSCSEREFINYIRCFAELEWIPALTYNLNILQEKHSIQQERILIATAWRDIGMRNWKSAIENLEKALPICTIDDLYYFKPELMLSRCHLNIGSFSLANKYLAMFESHTK
;
A
#
# COMPACT_ATOMS: atom_id res chain seq x y z
N MET A 1 21.12 -1.07 -36.48
CA MET A 1 21.68 -0.21 -35.39
C MET A 1 21.20 1.25 -35.44
N PHE A 2 21.17 1.93 -36.60
CA PHE A 2 20.83 3.37 -36.71
C PHE A 2 19.46 3.79 -36.11
N LYS A 3 18.35 3.09 -36.44
CA LYS A 3 17.00 3.41 -35.91
C LYS A 3 16.94 3.47 -34.37
N ARG A 4 17.73 2.65 -33.66
CA ARG A 4 17.76 2.58 -32.17
C ARG A 4 18.47 3.79 -31.55
N LYS A 5 19.55 4.28 -32.20
CA LYS A 5 20.24 5.52 -31.83
C LYS A 5 19.35 6.74 -32.03
N PHE A 6 18.65 6.82 -33.17
CA PHE A 6 17.74 7.92 -33.47
C PHE A 6 16.56 7.98 -32.47
N LYS A 7 15.94 6.84 -32.13
CA LYS A 7 14.94 6.76 -31.06
C LYS A 7 15.47 7.25 -29.69
N LYS A 8 16.72 6.94 -29.33
CA LYS A 8 17.33 7.41 -28.06
C LYS A 8 17.61 8.92 -28.08
N LEU A 9 18.06 9.48 -29.21
CA LEU A 9 18.24 10.93 -29.41
C LEU A 9 16.91 11.68 -29.26
N VAL A 10 15.84 11.22 -29.89
CA VAL A 10 14.51 11.86 -29.84
C VAL A 10 13.86 11.74 -28.46
N ASN A 11 13.87 10.55 -27.86
CA ASN A 11 13.12 10.29 -26.63
C ASN A 11 13.88 10.69 -25.35
N ASN A 12 15.22 10.79 -25.39
CA ASN A 12 16.04 11.14 -24.24
C ASN A 12 17.37 11.80 -24.66
N PRO A 13 17.34 13.06 -25.17
CA PRO A 13 18.52 13.71 -25.75
C PRO A 13 19.71 13.77 -24.79
N LYS A 14 19.50 14.15 -23.51
CA LYS A 14 20.54 14.16 -22.47
C LYS A 14 21.24 12.81 -22.33
N LEU A 15 20.48 11.72 -22.41
CA LEU A 15 20.97 10.34 -22.23
C LEU A 15 21.65 9.82 -23.50
N PHE A 16 21.23 10.28 -24.68
CA PHE A 16 21.97 10.07 -25.93
C PHE A 16 23.32 10.78 -25.92
N PHE A 17 23.35 12.06 -25.50
CA PHE A 17 24.60 12.82 -25.44
C PHE A 17 25.52 12.35 -24.30
N SER A 18 25.01 11.89 -23.16
CA SER A 18 25.85 11.26 -22.12
C SER A 18 26.44 9.94 -22.59
N ASP A 19 25.66 9.05 -23.21
CA ASP A 19 26.17 7.83 -23.84
C ASP A 19 27.22 8.16 -24.91
N MET A 20 26.95 9.15 -25.76
CA MET A 20 27.87 9.55 -26.82
C MET A 20 29.16 10.12 -26.24
N ALA A 21 29.09 10.92 -25.17
CA ALA A 21 30.23 11.48 -24.46
C ALA A 21 31.05 10.39 -23.76
N ILE A 22 30.42 9.44 -23.05
CA ILE A 22 31.11 8.31 -22.40
C ILE A 22 31.77 7.40 -23.46
N LYS A 23 31.08 7.13 -24.56
CA LYS A 23 31.62 6.32 -25.66
C LYS A 23 32.73 7.05 -26.43
N HIS A 24 32.69 8.39 -26.48
CA HIS A 24 33.76 9.22 -27.03
C HIS A 24 34.87 9.61 -26.02
N SER A 25 34.68 9.41 -24.71
CA SER A 25 35.72 9.54 -23.67
C SER A 25 36.46 8.23 -23.41
N ASN A 26 35.93 7.10 -23.92
CA ASN A 26 36.68 5.86 -24.13
C ASN A 26 37.48 5.87 -25.44
N LYS A 27 36.96 6.50 -26.51
CA LYS A 27 37.84 7.26 -27.43
C LYS A 27 38.50 8.41 -26.65
N ILE A 28 39.52 9.09 -27.17
CA ILE A 28 40.31 10.11 -26.42
C ILE A 28 41.10 9.52 -25.23
N SER A 29 40.64 8.47 -24.53
CA SER A 29 41.41 7.75 -23.49
C SER A 29 42.71 7.12 -24.02
N TYR A 30 42.87 6.99 -25.34
CA TYR A 30 44.11 6.60 -26.00
C TYR A 30 45.15 7.74 -26.11
N LEU A 31 44.77 8.99 -25.86
CA LEU A 31 45.67 10.14 -25.73
C LEU A 31 46.19 10.34 -24.29
N LYS A 32 45.58 9.66 -23.30
CA LYS A 32 46.09 9.64 -21.91
C LYS A 32 47.26 8.64 -21.81
N PRO A 33 48.33 8.92 -21.03
CA PRO A 33 49.45 8.01 -20.88
C PRO A 33 48.99 6.62 -20.41
N LYS A 34 49.56 5.58 -21.03
CA LYS A 34 49.07 4.19 -20.95
C LYS A 34 49.14 3.62 -19.53
N LYS A 35 50.18 3.99 -18.77
CA LYS A 35 50.44 3.59 -17.38
C LYS A 35 51.06 4.76 -16.63
N LEU A 36 50.79 4.84 -15.33
CA LEU A 36 51.36 5.75 -14.36
C LEU A 36 51.81 4.94 -13.14
N GLU A 37 52.91 5.35 -12.53
CA GLU A 37 53.32 4.89 -11.21
C GLU A 37 52.36 5.47 -10.14
N GLY A 38 52.17 4.75 -9.03
CA GLY A 38 51.48 5.26 -7.84
C GLY A 38 52.28 5.03 -6.57
N SER A 39 51.68 5.33 -5.42
CA SER A 39 52.37 5.30 -4.12
C SER A 39 52.10 4.02 -3.32
N HIS A 40 50.98 3.32 -3.56
CA HIS A 40 50.53 2.19 -2.74
C HIS A 40 50.43 0.87 -3.51
N GLN A 41 50.16 -0.21 -2.78
CA GLN A 41 49.80 -1.52 -3.34
C GLN A 41 48.42 -1.98 -2.85
N TYR A 42 47.70 -2.67 -3.73
CA TYR A 42 46.33 -3.11 -3.56
C TYR A 42 46.20 -4.62 -3.80
N THR A 43 45.48 -5.32 -2.91
CA THR A 43 44.99 -6.67 -3.18
C THR A 43 43.50 -6.62 -3.52
N VAL A 44 43.12 -7.20 -4.64
CA VAL A 44 41.73 -7.51 -4.98
C VAL A 44 41.46 -8.95 -4.59
N VAL A 45 40.46 -9.18 -3.76
CA VAL A 45 39.95 -10.50 -3.42
C VAL A 45 38.68 -10.76 -4.23
N SER A 46 38.57 -11.93 -4.85
CA SER A 46 37.34 -12.36 -5.53
C SER A 46 37.03 -13.81 -5.21
N ALA A 47 35.82 -14.05 -4.73
CA ALA A 47 35.27 -15.40 -4.55
C ALA A 47 34.66 -15.86 -5.88
N VAL A 48 35.11 -16.99 -6.40
CA VAL A 48 34.75 -17.51 -7.73
C VAL A 48 33.94 -18.79 -7.55
N TYR A 49 32.72 -18.81 -8.09
CA TYR A 49 31.90 -20.02 -8.19
C TYR A 49 31.03 -19.96 -9.45
N ASN A 50 31.36 -20.78 -10.45
CA ASN A 50 30.59 -20.93 -11.69
C ASN A 50 30.30 -19.61 -12.45
N VAL A 51 31.36 -18.80 -12.63
CA VAL A 51 31.32 -17.45 -13.26
C VAL A 51 32.21 -17.36 -14.50
N GLY A 52 32.60 -18.49 -15.09
CA GLY A 52 33.57 -18.57 -16.19
C GLY A 52 33.23 -17.67 -17.39
N LYS A 53 31.93 -17.48 -17.68
CA LYS A 53 31.43 -16.58 -18.73
C LYS A 53 31.82 -15.10 -18.54
N TYR A 54 32.19 -14.66 -17.34
CA TYR A 54 32.46 -13.25 -17.03
C TYR A 54 33.94 -12.94 -16.74
N LEU A 55 34.73 -13.95 -16.35
CA LEU A 55 36.11 -13.75 -15.86
C LEU A 55 37.01 -12.98 -16.84
N ASP A 56 36.87 -13.19 -18.15
CA ASP A 56 37.67 -12.47 -19.14
C ASP A 56 37.39 -10.96 -19.15
N ASP A 57 36.14 -10.52 -18.95
CA ASP A 57 35.80 -9.08 -18.81
C ASP A 57 36.39 -8.52 -17.51
N TYR A 58 36.22 -9.24 -16.40
CA TYR A 58 36.76 -8.90 -15.09
C TYR A 58 38.28 -8.68 -15.14
N PHE A 59 39.05 -9.66 -15.61
CA PHE A 59 40.51 -9.57 -15.73
C PHE A 59 40.95 -8.46 -16.69
N ASN A 60 40.23 -8.27 -17.81
CA ASN A 60 40.49 -7.18 -18.72
C ASN A 60 40.32 -5.80 -18.06
N SER A 61 39.32 -5.62 -17.20
CA SER A 61 39.06 -4.34 -16.52
C SER A 61 40.17 -3.95 -15.53
N LEU A 62 40.77 -4.96 -14.87
CA LEU A 62 41.87 -4.82 -13.91
C LEU A 62 43.23 -4.61 -14.59
N VAL A 63 43.54 -5.40 -15.63
CA VAL A 63 44.82 -5.33 -16.33
C VAL A 63 44.96 -4.04 -17.17
N LYS A 64 43.84 -3.43 -17.60
CA LYS A 64 43.82 -2.20 -18.41
C LYS A 64 43.77 -0.90 -17.59
N GLN A 65 43.87 -0.97 -16.27
CA GLN A 65 43.97 0.19 -15.38
C GLN A 65 45.13 1.10 -15.76
N ARG A 66 44.99 2.41 -15.49
CA ARG A 66 46.06 3.39 -15.71
C ARG A 66 47.12 3.40 -14.62
N LEU A 67 46.82 2.93 -13.41
CA LEU A 67 47.84 2.59 -12.42
C LEU A 67 48.56 1.31 -12.89
N ASP A 68 49.89 1.20 -12.76
CA ASP A 68 50.58 0.00 -13.25
C ASP A 68 50.19 -1.26 -12.46
N PHE A 69 49.32 -2.06 -13.07
CA PHE A 69 48.89 -3.38 -12.61
C PHE A 69 50.05 -4.25 -12.09
N LYS A 70 51.19 -4.31 -12.80
CA LYS A 70 52.30 -5.21 -12.43
C LYS A 70 52.95 -4.85 -11.10
N LYS A 71 52.95 -3.58 -10.70
CA LYS A 71 53.63 -3.08 -9.48
C LYS A 71 52.68 -2.82 -8.32
N HIS A 72 51.43 -2.44 -8.61
CA HIS A 72 50.51 -1.91 -7.62
C HIS A 72 49.26 -2.76 -7.39
N ILE A 73 48.95 -3.74 -8.25
CA ILE A 73 47.71 -4.52 -8.17
C ILE A 73 48.03 -6.01 -8.10
N HIS A 74 47.56 -6.66 -7.04
CA HIS A 74 47.59 -8.11 -6.85
C HIS A 74 46.15 -8.62 -6.76
N LEU A 75 45.88 -9.81 -7.32
CA LEU A 75 44.59 -10.47 -7.34
C LEU A 75 44.71 -11.79 -6.57
N ILE A 76 43.77 -12.06 -5.66
CA ILE A 76 43.60 -13.35 -5.01
C ILE A 76 42.22 -13.88 -5.41
N LEU A 77 42.22 -14.91 -6.24
CA LEU A 77 41.03 -15.57 -6.76
C LEU A 77 40.86 -16.87 -5.97
N VAL A 78 39.79 -16.94 -5.19
CA VAL A 78 39.45 -18.16 -4.45
C VAL A 78 38.33 -18.88 -5.18
N ASP A 79 38.67 -19.98 -5.83
CA ASP A 79 37.70 -20.89 -6.45
C ASP A 79 37.04 -21.73 -5.35
N ASP A 80 35.75 -21.49 -5.14
CA ASP A 80 34.91 -22.07 -4.10
C ASP A 80 34.18 -23.32 -4.62
N GLY A 81 34.92 -24.21 -5.30
CA GLY A 81 34.42 -25.47 -5.84
C GLY A 81 33.68 -25.34 -7.19
N SER A 82 34.11 -24.47 -8.10
CA SER A 82 33.50 -24.33 -9.42
C SER A 82 33.54 -25.64 -10.23
N THR A 83 32.46 -25.91 -10.95
CA THR A 83 32.30 -27.04 -11.87
C THR A 83 32.33 -26.63 -13.35
N ASP A 84 32.40 -25.33 -13.64
CA ASP A 84 32.58 -24.78 -14.99
C ASP A 84 34.06 -24.58 -15.36
N ASN A 85 34.33 -23.81 -16.43
CA ASN A 85 35.68 -23.53 -16.90
C ASN A 85 36.45 -22.43 -16.11
N SER A 86 35.94 -21.95 -14.97
CA SER A 86 36.53 -20.86 -14.18
C SER A 86 38.00 -21.08 -13.84
N ALA A 87 38.34 -22.25 -13.27
CA ALA A 87 39.71 -22.60 -12.90
C ALA A 87 40.69 -22.54 -14.09
N ALA A 88 40.26 -22.98 -15.28
CA ALA A 88 41.08 -22.95 -16.49
C ALA A 88 41.33 -21.52 -16.98
N ILE A 89 40.31 -20.65 -16.92
CA ILE A 89 40.44 -19.23 -17.28
C ILE A 89 41.37 -18.51 -16.30
N ILE A 90 41.23 -18.73 -14.98
CA ILE A 90 42.11 -18.10 -13.99
C ILE A 90 43.56 -18.54 -14.20
N LYS A 91 43.83 -19.84 -14.38
CA LYS A 91 45.18 -20.36 -14.65
C LYS A 91 45.79 -19.74 -15.91
N ARG A 92 45.00 -19.51 -16.97
CA ARG A 92 45.43 -18.81 -18.19
C ARG A 92 45.87 -17.36 -17.92
N TRP A 93 45.11 -16.61 -17.11
CA TRP A 93 45.50 -15.25 -16.72
C TRP A 93 46.69 -15.24 -15.77
N GLN A 94 46.78 -16.21 -14.85
CA GLN A 94 47.90 -16.39 -13.94
C GLN A 94 49.21 -16.62 -14.69
N HIS A 95 49.25 -17.46 -15.73
CA HIS A 95 50.44 -17.64 -16.57
C HIS A 95 50.93 -16.34 -17.23
N LYS A 96 50.02 -15.40 -17.51
CA LYS A 96 50.33 -14.09 -18.09
C LYS A 96 50.84 -13.07 -17.05
N TYR A 97 50.48 -13.25 -15.79
CA TYR A 97 50.82 -12.35 -14.68
C TYR A 97 51.14 -13.12 -13.38
N PRO A 98 52.18 -13.97 -13.36
CA PRO A 98 52.40 -14.96 -12.28
C PRO A 98 52.70 -14.34 -10.91
N PHE A 99 53.21 -13.11 -10.87
CA PHE A 99 53.50 -12.37 -9.63
C PHE A 99 52.33 -11.51 -9.12
N ASN A 100 51.30 -11.33 -9.95
CA ASN A 100 50.13 -10.51 -9.62
C ASN A 100 48.87 -11.34 -9.37
N ILE A 101 48.80 -12.59 -9.82
CA ILE A 101 47.57 -13.40 -9.75
C ILE A 101 47.83 -14.67 -8.96
N THR A 102 47.18 -14.75 -7.79
CA THR A 102 47.17 -15.92 -6.92
C THR A 102 45.84 -16.65 -7.09
N TYR A 103 45.90 -17.89 -7.58
CA TYR A 103 44.78 -18.83 -7.57
C TYR A 103 44.83 -19.68 -6.32
N LEU A 104 43.72 -19.75 -5.59
CA LEU A 104 43.49 -20.64 -4.46
C LEU A 104 42.24 -21.47 -4.75
N TYR A 105 42.22 -22.73 -4.33
CA TYR A 105 41.06 -23.62 -4.44
C TYR A 105 40.63 -24.05 -3.04
N LYS A 106 39.31 -24.15 -2.82
CA LYS A 106 38.71 -24.79 -1.65
C LYS A 106 37.40 -25.48 -2.05
N GLU A 107 36.95 -26.42 -1.24
CA GLU A 107 35.57 -26.93 -1.34
C GLU A 107 34.56 -25.82 -1.06
N ASN A 108 33.38 -25.89 -1.68
CA ASN A 108 32.37 -24.83 -1.61
C ASN A 108 31.94 -24.54 -0.17
N GLY A 109 32.02 -23.28 0.24
CA GLY A 109 31.55 -22.81 1.55
C GLY A 109 30.86 -21.44 1.49
N GLY A 110 30.52 -20.96 0.30
CA GLY A 110 29.94 -19.65 0.05
C GLY A 110 30.96 -18.49 0.05
N GLN A 111 30.54 -17.36 -0.50
CA GLN A 111 31.40 -16.18 -0.74
C GLN A 111 32.10 -15.65 0.52
N ALA A 112 31.45 -15.71 1.68
CA ALA A 112 32.05 -15.31 2.96
C ALA A 112 33.22 -16.23 3.36
N SER A 113 33.08 -17.55 3.17
CA SER A 113 34.15 -18.53 3.41
C SER A 113 35.34 -18.31 2.48
N ALA A 114 35.07 -18.10 1.19
CA ALA A 114 36.09 -17.82 0.19
C ALA A 114 36.85 -16.50 0.46
N ARG A 115 36.13 -15.41 0.76
CA ARG A 115 36.74 -14.11 1.12
C ARG A 115 37.56 -14.21 2.42
N ASN A 116 37.08 -14.91 3.44
CA ASN A 116 37.84 -15.16 4.67
C ASN A 116 39.12 -15.96 4.45
N TYR A 117 39.08 -16.97 3.57
CA TYR A 117 40.29 -17.71 3.21
C TYR A 117 41.32 -16.78 2.56
N ALA A 118 40.90 -15.94 1.60
CA ALA A 118 41.77 -14.95 0.98
C ALA A 118 42.40 -13.93 1.96
N LEU A 119 41.68 -13.53 3.02
CA LEU A 119 42.19 -12.58 4.02
C LEU A 119 43.54 -13.00 4.63
N GLN A 120 43.76 -14.31 4.79
CA GLN A 120 44.99 -14.89 5.33
C GLN A 120 46.21 -14.67 4.42
N HIS A 121 45.98 -14.49 3.11
CA HIS A 121 47.03 -14.37 2.09
C HIS A 121 47.35 -12.92 1.69
N ILE A 122 46.64 -11.92 2.20
CA ILE A 122 46.87 -10.50 1.87
C ILE A 122 48.20 -10.02 2.42
N LYS A 123 49.02 -9.37 1.58
CA LYS A 123 50.32 -8.78 1.98
C LYS A 123 50.42 -7.26 1.77
N THR A 124 49.48 -6.67 1.02
CA THR A 124 49.46 -5.24 0.69
C THR A 124 48.86 -4.37 1.80
N GLU A 125 49.11 -3.06 1.73
CA GLU A 125 48.50 -2.08 2.64
C GLU A 125 46.97 -2.00 2.48
N TRP A 126 46.47 -2.05 1.25
CA TRP A 126 45.05 -1.90 0.94
C TRP A 126 44.45 -3.17 0.33
N VAL A 127 43.18 -3.46 0.65
CA VAL A 127 42.38 -4.56 0.08
C VAL A 127 41.01 -4.09 -0.40
N THR A 128 40.47 -4.72 -1.44
CA THR A 128 39.07 -4.57 -1.91
C THR A 128 38.51 -5.91 -2.40
N PHE A 129 37.19 -6.04 -2.48
CA PHE A 129 36.49 -7.31 -2.74
C PHE A 129 35.66 -7.28 -4.03
N ILE A 130 36.32 -7.12 -5.19
CA ILE A 130 35.61 -6.98 -6.47
C ILE A 130 35.02 -8.33 -6.88
N ASP A 131 33.73 -8.39 -7.18
CA ASP A 131 33.06 -9.63 -7.57
C ASP A 131 33.42 -10.03 -9.02
N PRO A 132 33.61 -11.33 -9.32
CA PRO A 132 34.22 -11.80 -10.57
C PRO A 132 33.33 -11.68 -11.82
N ASP A 133 32.05 -11.33 -11.66
CA ASP A 133 31.12 -11.00 -12.76
C ASP A 133 30.99 -9.50 -13.05
N ASP A 134 31.55 -8.66 -12.16
CA ASP A 134 31.59 -7.21 -12.28
C ASP A 134 32.84 -6.69 -13.00
N THR A 135 32.85 -5.39 -13.27
CA THR A 135 34.00 -4.70 -13.89
C THR A 135 34.21 -3.32 -13.28
N ILE A 136 35.35 -2.69 -13.55
CA ILE A 136 35.69 -1.35 -13.06
C ILE A 136 36.09 -0.39 -14.19
N GLU A 137 35.87 0.92 -14.01
CA GLU A 137 36.33 1.93 -14.97
C GLU A 137 37.86 2.03 -15.01
N ARG A 138 38.41 2.50 -16.14
CA ARG A 138 39.86 2.48 -16.46
C ARG A 138 40.76 3.33 -15.54
N ASP A 139 40.20 4.35 -14.90
CA ASP A 139 40.90 5.27 -14.01
C ASP A 139 40.62 4.95 -12.51
N TYR A 140 39.92 3.85 -12.20
CA TYR A 140 39.47 3.45 -10.85
C TYR A 140 40.61 3.40 -9.82
N PHE A 141 41.62 2.56 -10.03
CA PHE A 141 42.75 2.43 -9.11
C PHE A 141 43.65 3.67 -9.09
N LEU A 142 43.75 4.41 -10.19
CA LEU A 142 44.50 5.66 -10.24
C LEU A 142 43.87 6.75 -9.36
N ASN A 143 42.54 6.82 -9.32
CA ASN A 143 41.82 7.79 -8.49
C ASN A 143 41.83 7.38 -7.00
N ILE A 144 41.82 6.08 -6.72
CA ILE A 144 42.04 5.52 -5.37
C ILE A 144 43.44 5.88 -4.85
N ASP A 145 44.51 5.63 -5.62
CA ASP A 145 45.88 5.88 -5.19
C ASP A 145 46.18 7.37 -4.96
N LYS A 146 45.62 8.26 -5.80
CA LYS A 146 45.65 9.71 -5.55
C LYS A 146 44.98 10.09 -4.24
N SER A 147 43.82 9.52 -3.93
CA SER A 147 43.08 9.82 -2.70
C SER A 147 43.79 9.28 -1.45
N ALA A 148 44.33 8.07 -1.51
CA ALA A 148 45.16 7.49 -0.46
C ALA A 148 46.42 8.36 -0.20
N SER A 149 47.11 8.76 -1.27
CA SER A 149 48.32 9.61 -1.18
C SER A 149 48.04 11.00 -0.64
N HIS A 150 46.90 11.60 -1.00
CA HIS A 150 46.58 12.97 -0.62
C HIS A 150 46.11 13.09 0.85
N ASN A 151 45.50 12.05 1.41
CA ASN A 151 45.13 12.03 2.82
C ASN A 151 45.49 10.69 3.49
N ILE A 152 46.63 10.68 4.19
CA ILE A 152 47.16 9.54 4.92
C ILE A 152 46.26 9.07 6.08
N LYS A 153 45.36 9.93 6.59
CA LYS A 153 44.36 9.59 7.62
C LYS A 153 43.23 8.71 7.09
N ASN A 154 43.10 8.56 5.77
CA ASN A 154 42.11 7.65 5.20
C ASN A 154 42.29 6.23 5.75
N VAL A 155 41.18 5.66 6.24
CA VAL A 155 41.08 4.25 6.63
C VAL A 155 40.17 3.46 5.71
N LEU A 156 39.22 4.12 5.04
CA LEU A 156 38.31 3.50 4.05
C LEU A 156 38.09 4.46 2.87
N LEU A 157 38.17 3.94 1.66
CA LEU A 157 37.78 4.64 0.43
C LEU A 157 36.54 3.97 -0.16
N CYS A 158 35.48 4.73 -0.39
CA CYS A 158 34.17 4.25 -0.84
C CYS A 158 33.91 4.67 -2.28
N CYS A 159 33.75 3.72 -3.20
CA CYS A 159 33.60 3.96 -4.63
C CYS A 159 32.13 4.04 -5.08
N ASN A 160 31.88 4.67 -6.22
CA ASN A 160 30.54 4.88 -6.76
C ASN A 160 30.04 3.67 -7.56
N LEU A 161 28.89 3.11 -7.19
CA LEU A 161 28.29 1.95 -7.86
C LEU A 161 27.39 2.38 -9.02
N MET A 162 27.70 1.87 -10.20
CA MET A 162 26.97 2.09 -11.44
C MET A 162 26.39 0.76 -11.93
N PHE A 163 25.10 0.72 -12.25
CA PHE A 163 24.47 -0.50 -12.79
C PHE A 163 24.79 -0.66 -14.27
N HIS A 164 25.45 -1.75 -14.66
CA HIS A 164 25.64 -2.19 -16.03
C HIS A 164 24.57 -3.24 -16.38
N MET A 165 23.64 -2.88 -17.26
CA MET A 165 22.51 -3.74 -17.67
C MET A 165 22.96 -4.71 -18.77
N GLU A 166 23.06 -6.01 -18.50
CA GLU A 166 23.63 -7.00 -19.44
C GLU A 166 22.84 -7.06 -20.77
N GLU A 167 21.52 -7.06 -20.71
CA GLU A 167 20.61 -7.14 -21.88
C GLU A 167 20.76 -5.95 -22.86
N THR A 168 21.11 -4.76 -22.36
CA THR A 168 21.14 -3.52 -23.16
C THR A 168 22.52 -2.91 -23.35
N GLY A 169 23.51 -3.33 -22.55
CA GLY A 169 24.83 -2.71 -22.44
C GLY A 169 24.79 -1.28 -21.88
N GLU A 170 23.71 -0.91 -21.18
CA GLU A 170 23.50 0.45 -20.66
C GLU A 170 24.05 0.60 -19.23
N ILE A 171 24.78 1.68 -18.96
CA ILE A 171 25.32 1.99 -17.62
C ILE A 171 24.49 3.10 -16.96
N LYS A 172 24.02 2.89 -15.73
CA LYS A 172 23.11 3.81 -15.00
C LYS A 172 23.59 4.15 -13.59
N ASN A 173 23.66 5.44 -13.31
CA ASN A 173 23.76 5.96 -11.93
C ASN A 173 22.36 6.06 -11.29
N SER A 174 21.78 4.90 -10.98
CA SER A 174 20.45 4.77 -10.36
C SER A 174 20.47 4.06 -9.00
N HIS A 175 21.65 3.86 -8.40
CA HIS A 175 21.75 3.29 -7.05
C HIS A 175 21.21 4.28 -6.00
N PRO A 176 20.40 3.84 -5.01
CA PRO A 176 19.84 4.74 -3.99
C PRO A 176 20.89 5.52 -3.19
N LEU A 177 22.04 4.91 -2.90
CA LEU A 177 23.15 5.55 -2.17
C LEU A 177 24.01 6.49 -3.05
N LYS A 178 23.55 6.91 -4.23
CA LYS A 178 24.30 7.86 -5.08
C LYS A 178 24.39 9.28 -4.51
N TYR A 179 23.55 9.63 -3.53
CA TYR A 179 23.54 10.97 -2.91
C TYR A 179 24.91 11.34 -2.30
N ARG A 180 25.64 10.34 -1.80
CA ARG A 180 26.99 10.44 -1.21
C ARG A 180 28.03 11.07 -2.16
N PHE A 181 27.74 11.06 -3.46
CA PHE A 181 28.62 11.56 -4.53
C PHE A 181 28.08 12.84 -5.20
N GLN A 182 26.98 13.42 -4.72
CA GLN A 182 26.38 14.64 -5.31
C GLN A 182 27.34 15.84 -5.30
N ASN A 183 28.21 15.91 -4.29
CA ASN A 183 29.22 16.95 -4.13
C ASN A 183 30.60 16.52 -4.65
N GLY A 184 30.66 15.51 -5.52
CA GLY A 184 31.92 14.95 -6.03
C GLY A 184 32.62 14.07 -4.99
N ASN A 185 33.96 14.15 -4.95
CA ASN A 185 34.76 13.43 -3.95
C ASN A 185 34.64 14.14 -2.59
N THR A 186 34.27 13.41 -1.53
CA THR A 186 34.08 13.98 -0.18
C THR A 186 34.76 13.13 0.88
N THR A 187 35.34 13.78 1.89
CA THR A 187 36.00 13.13 3.04
C THR A 187 35.24 13.47 4.31
N CYS A 188 35.05 12.48 5.19
CA CYS A 188 34.39 12.64 6.49
C CYS A 188 35.21 11.96 7.59
N ASP A 189 35.24 12.55 8.78
CA ASP A 189 35.72 11.87 10.00
C ASP A 189 34.83 10.65 10.26
N ILE A 190 35.43 9.51 10.61
CA ILE A 190 34.73 8.24 10.80
C ILE A 190 33.62 8.29 11.86
N LYS A 191 33.72 9.16 12.87
CA LYS A 191 32.67 9.36 13.89
C LYS A 191 31.57 10.32 13.41
N LYS A 192 31.78 11.05 12.31
CA LYS A 192 30.88 12.09 11.77
C LYS A 192 30.65 11.96 10.26
N LEU A 193 30.06 10.84 9.84
CA LEU A 193 29.75 10.58 8.42
C LEU A 193 28.57 11.39 7.84
N ASN A 194 27.89 12.24 8.63
CA ASN A 194 26.85 13.17 8.17
C ASN A 194 25.74 12.50 7.31
N GLY A 195 25.27 11.32 7.75
CA GLY A 195 24.26 10.54 7.04
C GLY A 195 24.77 9.77 5.81
N ASN A 196 26.07 9.79 5.49
CA ASN A 196 26.66 8.90 4.50
C ASN A 196 26.77 7.47 5.06
N VAL A 197 26.27 6.50 4.29
CA VAL A 197 26.22 5.08 4.64
C VAL A 197 27.09 4.30 3.66
N GLN A 198 27.90 3.34 4.13
CA GLN A 198 28.60 2.35 3.28
C GLN A 198 28.17 0.94 3.73
N LEU A 199 27.80 0.08 2.77
CA LEU A 199 27.24 -1.26 3.03
C LEU A 199 27.88 -2.39 2.20
N SER A 200 28.58 -2.08 1.11
CA SER A 200 29.19 -3.10 0.23
C SER A 200 30.69 -3.18 0.49
N ALA A 201 31.21 -4.40 0.56
CA ALA A 201 32.64 -4.66 0.61
C ALA A 201 33.28 -4.47 -0.78
N SER A 202 32.54 -4.79 -1.85
CA SER A 202 32.99 -4.66 -3.23
C SER A 202 33.26 -3.22 -3.70
N THR A 203 32.58 -2.24 -3.10
CA THR A 203 32.83 -0.80 -3.35
C THR A 203 33.71 -0.15 -2.28
N GLY A 204 34.22 -0.91 -1.30
CA GLY A 204 35.14 -0.44 -0.27
C GLY A 204 36.60 -0.81 -0.57
N ILE A 205 37.52 0.12 -0.28
CA ILE A 205 38.97 -0.13 -0.24
C ILE A 205 39.43 0.09 1.21
N PHE A 206 39.89 -0.97 1.86
CA PHE A 206 40.15 -1.04 3.30
C PHE A 206 41.67 -1.13 3.58
N LYS A 207 42.16 -0.51 4.66
CA LYS A 207 43.51 -0.76 5.17
C LYS A 207 43.58 -2.16 5.78
N SER A 208 44.36 -3.04 5.17
CA SER A 208 44.53 -4.45 5.54
C SER A 208 45.01 -4.65 6.97
N ASN A 209 45.80 -3.71 7.53
CA ASN A 209 46.27 -3.81 8.91
C ASN A 209 45.11 -3.75 9.92
N ILE A 210 44.11 -2.91 9.70
CA ILE A 210 42.95 -2.77 10.61
C ILE A 210 42.14 -4.07 10.65
N ILE A 211 41.97 -4.74 9.50
CA ILE A 211 41.33 -6.07 9.41
C ILE A 211 42.12 -7.10 10.23
N LYS A 212 43.44 -7.17 10.04
CA LYS A 212 44.31 -8.16 10.69
C LYS A 212 44.41 -7.98 12.20
N THR A 213 44.71 -6.76 12.67
CA THR A 213 44.89 -6.48 14.11
C THR A 213 43.62 -6.73 14.92
N ASN A 214 42.44 -6.63 14.30
CA ASN A 214 41.14 -6.80 14.96
C ASN A 214 40.40 -8.09 14.54
N ASN A 215 41.06 -9.02 13.82
CA ASN A 215 40.49 -10.29 13.36
C ASN A 215 39.13 -10.18 12.65
N ILE A 216 38.96 -9.15 11.82
CA ILE A 216 37.68 -8.85 11.16
C ILE A 216 37.45 -9.83 10.01
N THR A 217 36.30 -10.50 10.02
CA THR A 217 35.93 -11.55 9.06
C THR A 217 34.48 -11.39 8.61
N PHE A 218 34.15 -11.94 7.44
CA PHE A 218 32.77 -12.08 6.98
C PHE A 218 32.12 -13.24 7.74
N ASN A 219 31.05 -13.01 8.48
CA ASN A 219 30.37 -14.09 9.21
C ASN A 219 29.53 -14.95 8.23
N PRO A 220 29.89 -16.23 7.96
CA PRO A 220 29.19 -17.05 6.98
C PRO A 220 27.77 -17.46 7.41
N LYS A 221 27.39 -17.24 8.68
CA LYS A 221 26.02 -17.45 9.16
C LYS A 221 25.06 -16.32 8.76
N ILE A 222 25.58 -15.15 8.38
CA ILE A 222 24.77 -14.03 7.89
C ILE A 222 24.47 -14.31 6.41
N GLN A 223 23.34 -14.95 6.14
CA GLN A 223 22.92 -15.33 4.79
C GLN A 223 21.40 -15.22 4.65
N PRO A 224 20.85 -14.88 3.46
CA PRO A 224 21.53 -14.75 2.16
C PRO A 224 22.04 -13.33 1.83
N SER A 225 22.06 -12.39 2.78
CA SER A 225 22.52 -11.02 2.54
C SER A 225 22.97 -10.35 3.85
N PHE A 226 23.53 -9.13 3.74
CA PHE A 226 23.98 -8.27 4.84
C PHE A 226 25.35 -8.63 5.46
N GLU A 227 26.00 -9.71 5.03
CA GLU A 227 27.36 -10.09 5.45
C GLU A 227 28.41 -9.04 5.07
N ASP A 228 28.26 -8.42 3.90
CA ASP A 228 29.05 -7.25 3.46
C ASP A 228 28.88 -6.06 4.41
N ALA A 229 27.63 -5.75 4.76
CA ALA A 229 27.28 -4.62 5.61
C ALA A 229 27.76 -4.83 7.05
N HIS A 230 27.70 -6.06 7.54
CA HIS A 230 28.26 -6.47 8.81
C HIS A 230 29.79 -6.30 8.82
N PHE A 231 30.49 -6.84 7.82
CA PHE A 231 31.95 -6.69 7.70
C PHE A 231 32.38 -5.21 7.66
N VAL A 232 31.72 -4.38 6.85
CA VAL A 232 31.98 -2.93 6.77
C VAL A 232 31.72 -2.26 8.11
N SER A 233 30.64 -2.60 8.80
CA SER A 233 30.30 -2.01 10.10
C SER A 233 31.31 -2.39 11.19
N MET A 234 31.73 -3.66 11.22
CA MET A 234 32.80 -4.12 12.13
C MET A 234 34.14 -3.46 11.81
N TYR A 235 34.47 -3.24 10.53
CA TYR A 235 35.65 -2.48 10.12
C TYR A 235 35.61 -1.03 10.61
N ILE A 236 34.48 -0.34 10.44
CA ILE A 236 34.29 1.04 10.91
C ILE A 236 34.42 1.11 12.44
N LEU A 237 33.81 0.16 13.15
CA LEU A 237 33.88 0.06 14.61
C LEU A 237 35.32 -0.17 15.09
N ALA A 238 36.09 -1.03 14.41
CA ALA A 238 37.46 -1.36 14.78
C ALA A 238 38.47 -0.26 14.46
N ALA A 239 38.29 0.45 13.34
CA ALA A 239 39.18 1.56 12.95
C ALA A 239 39.18 2.69 14.00
N ASP A 240 38.02 2.97 14.60
CA ASP A 240 37.72 4.01 15.60
C ASP A 240 37.99 5.47 15.19
N LYS A 241 39.10 5.74 14.52
CA LYS A 241 39.61 7.08 14.22
C LYS A 241 40.18 7.13 12.79
N GLY A 242 40.23 8.33 12.23
CA GLY A 242 40.66 8.57 10.85
C GLY A 242 39.48 8.88 9.93
N ASP A 243 39.75 8.90 8.64
CA ASP A 243 38.85 9.48 7.65
C ASP A 243 38.28 8.40 6.70
N ILE A 244 37.05 8.62 6.25
CA ILE A 244 36.42 7.87 5.17
C ILE A 244 36.22 8.82 3.98
N THR A 245 36.73 8.45 2.81
CA THR A 245 36.57 9.26 1.58
C THR A 245 35.66 8.56 0.57
N PHE A 246 34.58 9.23 0.17
CA PHE A 246 33.68 8.82 -0.89
C PHE A 246 34.16 9.39 -2.23
N LEU A 247 34.45 8.51 -3.20
CA LEU A 247 35.03 8.84 -4.50
C LEU A 247 34.00 8.70 -5.63
N GLU A 248 33.44 9.82 -6.10
CA GLU A 248 32.60 9.86 -7.31
C GLU A 248 33.41 9.41 -8.53
N SER A 249 34.68 9.84 -8.58
CA SER A 249 35.61 9.59 -9.68
C SER A 249 36.06 8.13 -9.82
N SER A 250 35.79 7.28 -8.84
CA SER A 250 36.12 5.85 -8.87
C SER A 250 34.83 5.05 -9.02
N ARG A 251 34.56 4.57 -10.23
CA ARG A 251 33.29 3.92 -10.57
C ARG A 251 33.42 2.40 -10.73
N TYR A 252 32.64 1.70 -9.94
CA TYR A 252 32.44 0.25 -9.93
C TYR A 252 31.23 -0.08 -10.81
N LEU A 253 31.36 -1.01 -11.75
CA LEU A 253 30.31 -1.35 -12.73
C LEU A 253 29.69 -2.71 -12.38
N TYR A 254 28.60 -2.65 -11.59
CA TYR A 254 27.85 -3.81 -11.12
C TYR A 254 26.96 -4.38 -12.24
N ARG A 255 27.17 -5.63 -12.64
CA ARG A 255 26.48 -6.30 -13.76
C ARG A 255 25.12 -6.82 -13.31
N LYS A 256 24.03 -6.19 -13.78
CA LYS A 256 22.68 -6.73 -13.63
C LYS A 256 22.40 -7.75 -14.72
N ARG A 257 22.47 -9.04 -14.36
CA ARG A 257 22.22 -10.21 -15.22
C ARG A 257 20.77 -10.23 -15.72
N SER A 258 20.54 -10.78 -16.91
CA SER A 258 19.20 -10.92 -17.52
C SER A 258 18.46 -12.20 -17.10
N ASP A 259 19.17 -13.18 -16.53
CA ASP A 259 18.64 -14.50 -16.16
C ASP A 259 17.99 -14.54 -14.75
N GLY A 260 18.04 -13.44 -13.99
CA GLY A 260 17.47 -13.36 -12.65
C GLY A 260 18.16 -14.25 -11.60
N SER A 261 19.33 -14.82 -11.92
CA SER A 261 20.07 -15.79 -11.08
C SER A 261 20.73 -15.19 -9.82
N SER A 262 20.38 -13.96 -9.43
CA SER A 262 21.01 -13.27 -8.30
C SER A 262 20.65 -13.91 -6.96
N THR A 263 21.65 -14.02 -6.06
CA THR A 263 21.45 -14.39 -4.65
C THR A 263 20.42 -13.48 -3.97
N ILE A 264 20.36 -12.20 -4.34
CA ILE A 264 19.42 -11.21 -3.79
C ILE A 264 17.98 -11.46 -4.29
N ASP A 265 17.81 -11.85 -5.55
CA ASP A 265 16.48 -12.10 -6.13
C ASP A 265 15.85 -13.38 -5.54
N THR A 266 16.68 -14.39 -5.21
CA THR A 266 16.25 -15.63 -4.54
C THR A 266 16.22 -15.56 -3.01
N ALA A 267 16.66 -14.46 -2.41
CA ALA A 267 16.78 -14.31 -0.96
C ALA A 267 15.44 -14.38 -0.21
N TRP A 268 14.38 -13.83 -0.80
CA TRP A 268 13.07 -13.60 -0.16
C TRP A 268 12.29 -14.87 0.23
N GLN A 269 12.75 -16.05 -0.16
CA GLN A 269 12.14 -17.34 0.20
C GLN A 269 13.01 -18.15 1.19
N ARG A 270 14.08 -17.56 1.72
CA ARG A 270 14.98 -18.20 2.68
C ARG A 270 14.69 -17.70 4.10
N PRO A 271 14.32 -18.58 5.06
CA PRO A 271 14.00 -18.17 6.42
C PRO A 271 15.08 -17.31 7.11
N GLY A 272 16.35 -17.58 6.83
CA GLY A 272 17.48 -16.82 7.41
C GLY A 272 17.50 -15.33 7.12
N LEU A 273 16.86 -14.88 6.02
CA LEU A 273 16.66 -13.45 5.75
C LEU A 273 15.81 -12.77 6.84
N PHE A 274 14.90 -13.50 7.48
CA PHE A 274 13.98 -13.01 8.50
C PHE A 274 14.47 -13.33 9.93
N ASP A 275 15.59 -14.05 10.06
CA ASP A 275 16.16 -14.46 11.32
C ASP A 275 17.67 -14.10 11.43
N GLU A 276 18.57 -14.96 10.96
CA GLU A 276 20.03 -14.80 11.17
C GLU A 276 20.58 -13.47 10.64
N VAL A 277 20.04 -12.96 9.53
CA VAL A 277 20.40 -11.63 8.99
C VAL A 277 20.08 -10.49 9.95
N LEU A 278 18.96 -10.60 10.68
CA LEU A 278 18.52 -9.58 11.63
C LEU A 278 19.20 -9.75 12.99
N GLU A 279 19.35 -10.99 13.46
CA GLU A 279 19.96 -11.30 14.75
C GLU A 279 21.49 -11.17 14.73
N LEU A 280 22.16 -11.91 13.83
CA LEU A 280 23.63 -11.96 13.74
C LEU A 280 24.21 -10.82 12.88
N GLY A 281 23.40 -10.19 12.05
CA GLY A 281 23.77 -9.04 11.22
C GLY A 281 23.36 -7.71 11.85
N CYS A 282 22.10 -7.32 11.69
CA CYS A 282 21.63 -5.98 12.06
C CYS A 282 21.74 -5.70 13.56
N LEU A 283 21.26 -6.61 14.42
CA LEU A 283 21.23 -6.42 15.87
C LEU A 283 22.63 -6.53 16.50
N ASP A 284 23.50 -7.41 15.99
CA ASP A 284 24.92 -7.48 16.41
C ASP A 284 25.65 -6.16 16.15
N VAL A 285 25.47 -5.56 14.96
CA VAL A 285 26.03 -4.23 14.64
C VAL A 285 25.52 -3.16 15.60
N LEU A 286 24.20 -3.06 15.82
CA LEU A 286 23.61 -2.05 16.70
C LEU A 286 24.09 -2.20 18.15
N THR A 287 24.15 -3.45 18.64
CA THR A 287 24.58 -3.78 20.00
C THR A 287 26.04 -3.38 20.22
N LYS A 288 26.96 -3.82 19.34
CA LYS A 288 28.40 -3.52 19.47
C LYS A 288 28.75 -2.04 19.38
N PHE A 289 28.04 -1.28 18.53
CA PHE A 289 28.22 0.19 18.50
C PHE A 289 27.73 0.83 19.80
N LYS A 290 26.60 0.39 20.36
CA LYS A 290 26.10 0.88 21.65
C LYS A 290 27.01 0.52 22.82
N GLU A 291 27.55 -0.70 22.85
CA GLU A 291 28.51 -1.15 23.86
C GLU A 291 29.80 -0.32 23.83
N LYS A 292 30.32 -0.03 22.63
CA LYS A 292 31.58 0.73 22.48
C LYS A 292 31.43 2.23 22.77
N TYR A 293 30.32 2.85 22.37
CA TYR A 293 30.15 4.31 22.39
C TYR A 293 29.06 4.81 23.35
N GLY A 294 28.36 3.93 24.06
CA GLY A 294 27.18 4.23 24.89
C GLY A 294 25.90 4.51 24.08
N LEU A 295 26.03 4.79 22.78
CA LEU A 295 24.96 5.12 21.84
C LEU A 295 25.24 4.53 20.45
N VAL A 296 24.20 4.43 19.61
CA VAL A 296 24.36 4.04 18.20
C VAL A 296 24.47 5.29 17.33
N PRO A 297 25.56 5.48 16.55
CA PRO A 297 25.68 6.62 15.65
C PRO A 297 24.60 6.66 14.55
N ASP A 298 24.11 7.86 14.22
CA ASP A 298 23.08 8.10 13.18
C ASP A 298 23.35 7.34 11.86
N HIS A 299 24.61 7.32 11.40
CA HIS A 299 24.96 6.66 10.14
C HIS A 299 24.78 5.13 10.21
N ILE A 300 24.97 4.50 11.37
CA ILE A 300 24.70 3.07 11.59
C ILE A 300 23.20 2.82 11.67
N GLN A 301 22.45 3.67 12.38
CA GLN A 301 20.98 3.57 12.42
C GLN A 301 20.38 3.68 11.01
N ARG A 302 20.86 4.62 10.18
CA ARG A 302 20.48 4.76 8.76
C ARG A 302 20.89 3.56 7.92
N ALA A 303 22.03 2.94 8.20
CA ALA A 303 22.51 1.75 7.51
C ALA A 303 21.54 0.57 7.71
N ILE A 304 21.10 0.33 8.95
CA ILE A 304 20.10 -0.70 9.27
C ILE A 304 18.73 -0.33 8.69
N LEU A 305 18.29 0.93 8.82
CA LEU A 305 17.00 1.37 8.28
C LEU A 305 16.94 1.26 6.75
N TYR A 306 18.06 1.46 6.05
CA TYR A 306 18.18 1.23 4.61
C TYR A 306 18.10 -0.26 4.21
N HIS A 307 18.49 -1.18 5.09
CA HIS A 307 18.26 -2.60 4.86
C HIS A 307 16.79 -2.97 5.11
N LEU A 308 16.24 -2.55 6.26
CA LEU A 308 14.87 -2.89 6.68
C LEU A 308 13.76 -2.27 5.80
N ILE A 309 13.98 -1.12 5.17
CA ILE A 309 12.95 -0.49 4.31
C ILE A 309 12.51 -1.39 3.14
N TRP A 310 13.37 -2.28 2.66
CA TRP A 310 13.01 -3.25 1.62
C TRP A 310 12.05 -4.33 2.13
N TYR A 311 12.16 -4.73 3.40
CA TYR A 311 11.18 -5.61 4.05
C TYR A 311 9.85 -4.90 4.16
N PHE A 312 9.83 -3.68 4.72
CA PHE A 312 8.57 -2.93 4.91
C PHE A 312 7.85 -2.67 3.58
N ARG A 313 8.57 -2.26 2.53
CA ARG A 313 8.02 -2.08 1.18
C ARG A 313 7.42 -3.35 0.57
N ARG A 314 7.87 -4.54 0.99
CA ARG A 314 7.33 -5.83 0.54
C ARG A 314 6.15 -6.31 1.40
N LEU A 315 6.25 -6.15 2.72
CA LEU A 315 5.34 -6.76 3.69
C LEU A 315 4.09 -5.92 3.99
N ILE A 316 4.13 -4.61 3.77
CA ILE A 316 2.97 -3.73 3.95
C ILE A 316 1.80 -4.21 3.06
N ASN A 317 0.63 -4.41 3.68
CA ASN A 317 -0.59 -4.95 3.09
C ASN A 317 -0.42 -6.32 2.38
N SER A 318 0.66 -7.05 2.68
CA SER A 318 1.00 -8.33 2.01
C SER A 318 1.53 -9.35 3.02
N PRO A 319 0.71 -9.77 4.00
CA PRO A 319 1.12 -10.72 5.03
C PRO A 319 1.48 -12.10 4.47
N SER A 320 0.86 -12.50 3.34
CA SER A 320 1.13 -13.78 2.68
C SER A 320 2.55 -13.94 2.13
N GLU A 321 3.33 -12.86 2.07
CA GLU A 321 4.77 -12.89 1.80
C GLU A 321 5.57 -13.62 2.91
N LEU A 322 4.94 -13.91 4.07
CA LEU A 322 5.51 -14.65 5.19
C LEU A 322 4.95 -16.07 5.35
N ASP A 323 4.00 -16.52 4.53
CA ASP A 323 3.30 -17.83 4.70
C ASP A 323 4.23 -19.04 4.63
N PHE A 324 5.45 -18.88 4.10
CA PHE A 324 6.47 -19.93 4.07
C PHE A 324 7.25 -20.07 5.39
N LEU A 325 7.08 -19.15 6.33
CA LEU A 325 7.63 -19.21 7.69
C LEU A 325 6.62 -19.89 8.62
N ASN A 326 7.12 -20.71 9.55
CA ASN A 326 6.27 -21.23 10.61
C ASN A 326 5.92 -20.14 11.66
N SER A 327 5.03 -20.48 12.59
CA SER A 327 4.54 -19.53 13.61
C SER A 327 5.65 -19.04 14.57
N GLU A 328 6.62 -19.89 14.90
CA GLU A 328 7.76 -19.53 15.75
C GLU A 328 8.71 -18.58 15.02
N GLN A 329 9.06 -18.90 13.78
CA GLN A 329 9.89 -18.05 12.90
C GLN A 329 9.25 -16.67 12.68
N SER A 330 7.94 -16.63 12.39
CA SER A 330 7.19 -15.38 12.23
C SER A 330 7.20 -14.54 13.51
N LYS A 331 7.05 -15.18 14.68
CA LYS A 331 7.14 -14.52 15.99
C LYS A 331 8.56 -14.01 16.27
N LYS A 332 9.60 -14.79 15.93
CA LYS A 332 11.01 -14.39 16.10
C LYS A 332 11.35 -13.20 15.21
N PHE A 333 11.00 -13.25 13.93
CA PHE A 333 11.17 -12.13 12.97
C PHE A 333 10.55 -10.83 13.51
N LYS A 334 9.27 -10.86 13.90
CA LYS A 334 8.59 -9.70 14.50
C LYS A 334 9.32 -9.19 15.75
N THR A 335 9.73 -10.09 16.64
CA THR A 335 10.48 -9.75 17.86
C THR A 335 11.82 -9.07 17.54
N LEU A 336 12.55 -9.56 16.53
CA LEU A 336 13.81 -8.96 16.07
C LEU A 336 13.59 -7.56 15.47
N VAL A 337 12.55 -7.36 14.66
CA VAL A 337 12.19 -6.03 14.11
C VAL A 337 11.93 -5.02 15.23
N TYR A 338 11.08 -5.37 16.21
CA TYR A 338 10.83 -4.50 17.36
C TYR A 338 12.09 -4.24 18.18
N LYS A 339 12.90 -5.27 18.46
CA LYS A 339 14.16 -5.15 19.19
C LYS A 339 15.15 -4.22 18.47
N ILE A 340 15.30 -4.33 17.15
CA ILE A 340 16.12 -3.43 16.33
C ILE A 340 15.62 -1.98 16.43
N PHE A 341 14.31 -1.76 16.38
CA PHE A 341 13.74 -0.40 16.50
C PHE A 341 13.92 0.24 17.88
N THR A 342 14.32 -0.51 18.92
CA THR A 342 14.76 0.10 20.20
C THR A 342 16.13 0.80 20.12
N TYR A 343 16.92 0.54 19.07
CA TYR A 343 18.23 1.15 18.81
C TYR A 343 18.19 2.22 17.69
N ILE A 344 17.02 2.46 17.09
CA ILE A 344 16.82 3.47 16.03
C ILE A 344 15.99 4.62 16.61
N ASP A 345 16.53 5.83 16.61
CA ASP A 345 15.89 7.03 17.12
C ASP A 345 14.78 7.53 16.18
N SER A 346 13.70 8.07 16.74
CA SER A 346 12.58 8.61 15.96
C SER A 346 13.04 9.70 14.97
N SER A 347 13.99 10.54 15.38
CA SER A 347 14.59 11.59 14.53
C SER A 347 15.32 11.04 13.30
N VAL A 348 15.89 9.82 13.38
CA VAL A 348 16.50 9.14 12.23
C VAL A 348 15.43 8.64 11.28
N VAL A 349 14.34 8.05 11.78
CA VAL A 349 13.18 7.63 10.97
C VAL A 349 12.54 8.84 10.25
N GLU A 350 12.31 9.95 10.96
CA GLU A 350 11.78 11.19 10.39
C GLU A 350 12.64 11.74 9.24
N SER A 351 13.95 11.74 9.41
CA SER A 351 14.92 12.34 8.47
C SER A 351 15.43 11.37 7.39
N PHE A 352 14.96 10.12 7.38
CA PHE A 352 15.37 9.12 6.39
C PHE A 352 14.64 9.32 5.06
N ASN A 353 15.36 9.55 3.95
CA ASN A 353 14.77 9.87 2.64
C ASN A 353 15.32 8.99 1.50
N LEU A 354 15.72 7.74 1.81
CA LEU A 354 16.33 6.82 0.85
C LEU A 354 15.35 5.69 0.47
N ALA A 355 15.63 4.99 -0.64
CA ALA A 355 14.91 3.81 -1.10
C ALA A 355 13.36 3.97 -1.13
N ASP A 356 12.89 5.14 -1.58
CA ASP A 356 11.46 5.53 -1.65
C ASP A 356 10.73 5.52 -0.29
N CYS A 357 11.44 5.71 0.82
CA CYS A 357 10.84 5.92 2.15
C CYS A 357 10.13 7.28 2.25
N TRP A 358 8.92 7.34 1.69
CA TRP A 358 8.04 8.52 1.76
C TRP A 358 7.41 8.70 3.15
N PHE A 359 6.78 9.85 3.38
CA PHE A 359 6.13 10.22 4.65
C PHE A 359 5.15 9.15 5.17
N TYR A 360 4.39 8.51 4.27
CA TYR A 360 3.59 7.30 4.53
C TYR A 360 4.32 6.28 5.42
N HIS A 361 5.51 5.81 4.99
CA HIS A 361 6.27 4.81 5.74
C HIS A 361 6.70 5.33 7.11
N LYS A 362 7.06 6.61 7.21
CA LYS A 362 7.52 7.23 8.46
C LYS A 362 6.42 7.30 9.51
N VAL A 363 5.21 7.68 9.11
CA VAL A 363 4.02 7.71 9.98
C VAL A 363 3.78 6.34 10.59
N GLY A 364 3.73 5.28 9.77
CA GLY A 364 3.48 3.92 10.28
C GLY A 364 4.64 3.33 11.08
N LEU A 365 5.90 3.59 10.69
CA LEU A 365 7.07 3.10 11.44
C LEU A 365 7.20 3.77 12.81
N LEU A 366 6.95 5.08 12.91
CA LEU A 366 6.92 5.79 14.19
C LEU A 366 5.75 5.28 15.06
N GLY A 367 4.55 5.18 14.48
CA GLY A 367 3.36 4.73 15.20
C GLY A 367 3.46 3.28 15.68
N GLN A 368 3.61 2.32 14.78
CA GLN A 368 3.57 0.90 15.12
C GLN A 368 4.81 0.45 15.92
N LEU A 369 6.02 0.82 15.48
CA LEU A 369 7.28 0.28 16.02
C LEU A 369 7.92 1.15 17.11
N LYS A 370 7.53 2.42 17.24
CA LYS A 370 8.06 3.33 18.28
C LYS A 370 7.01 3.93 19.21
N LYS A 371 5.71 3.79 18.93
CA LYS A 371 4.61 4.44 19.66
C LYS A 371 4.76 5.96 19.74
N ASP A 372 5.18 6.54 18.60
CA ASP A 372 5.56 7.95 18.46
C ASP A 372 4.83 8.58 17.25
N LYS A 373 4.76 9.92 17.19
CA LYS A 373 4.14 10.68 16.10
C LYS A 373 5.19 11.55 15.39
N PRO A 374 5.08 11.78 14.06
CA PRO A 374 5.96 12.73 13.38
C PRO A 374 5.79 14.16 13.93
N LYS A 375 6.87 14.93 14.06
CA LYS A 375 6.88 16.33 14.52
C LYS A 375 6.04 17.30 13.70
N PHE A 376 5.61 16.92 12.50
CA PHE A 376 4.69 17.68 11.68
C PHE A 376 3.90 16.74 10.77
N GLN A 377 2.64 17.08 10.51
CA GLN A 377 1.82 16.35 9.55
C GLN A 377 1.95 16.90 8.13
N ILE A 378 1.62 16.06 7.15
CA ILE A 378 1.52 16.44 5.73
C ILE A 378 0.17 15.99 5.16
N ALA A 379 -0.57 16.96 4.63
CA ALA A 379 -1.72 16.75 3.76
C ALA A 379 -1.31 16.97 2.30
N TYR A 380 -1.92 16.20 1.40
CA TYR A 380 -1.64 16.21 -0.03
C TYR A 380 -2.92 16.58 -0.77
N VAL A 381 -2.86 17.61 -1.62
CA VAL A 381 -3.94 17.88 -2.58
C VAL A 381 -3.80 16.84 -3.70
N SER A 382 -4.71 15.88 -3.76
CA SER A 382 -4.63 14.71 -4.65
C SER A 382 -5.57 14.77 -5.85
N GLY A 383 -6.59 15.64 -5.83
CA GLY A 383 -7.57 15.78 -6.89
C GLY A 383 -8.36 17.09 -6.78
N PHE A 384 -9.01 17.48 -7.88
CA PHE A 384 -9.88 18.67 -7.93
C PHE A 384 -11.04 18.43 -8.90
N ASP A 385 -12.27 18.61 -8.40
CA ASP A 385 -13.50 18.62 -9.19
C ASP A 385 -13.83 20.09 -9.53
N SER A 386 -13.57 20.47 -10.77
CA SER A 386 -13.77 21.85 -11.24
C SER A 386 -15.24 22.26 -11.42
N ILE A 387 -16.18 21.32 -11.43
CA ILE A 387 -17.60 21.57 -11.69
C ILE A 387 -18.34 21.80 -10.38
N ASN A 388 -17.99 20.99 -9.37
CA ASN A 388 -18.55 21.06 -8.03
C ASN A 388 -17.71 21.90 -7.06
N ASN A 389 -16.55 22.45 -7.50
CA ASN A 389 -15.56 23.13 -6.66
C ASN A 389 -15.16 22.26 -5.45
N LEU A 390 -14.83 20.98 -5.67
CA LEU A 390 -14.37 20.07 -4.61
C LEU A 390 -12.86 19.86 -4.68
N VAL A 391 -12.18 19.92 -3.55
CA VAL A 391 -10.75 19.60 -3.42
C VAL A 391 -10.60 18.28 -2.68
N GLN A 392 -9.83 17.34 -3.25
CA GLN A 392 -9.49 16.11 -2.56
C GLN A 392 -8.21 16.30 -1.73
N ILE A 393 -8.32 16.07 -0.42
CA ILE A 393 -7.20 16.04 0.50
C ILE A 393 -6.93 14.59 0.91
N ARG A 394 -5.66 14.18 0.84
CA ARG A 394 -5.15 12.88 1.28
C ARG A 394 -4.11 13.06 2.39
N PHE A 395 -4.13 12.27 3.44
CA PHE A 395 -3.09 12.28 4.48
C PHE A 395 -2.96 10.92 5.20
N PHE A 396 -2.02 10.80 6.13
CA PHE A 396 -1.70 9.56 6.82
C PHE A 396 -1.55 9.78 8.33
N THR A 397 -2.13 8.91 9.16
CA THR A 397 -1.96 8.92 10.62
C THR A 397 -1.87 7.49 11.16
N HIS A 398 -1.18 7.26 12.29
CA HIS A 398 -1.21 5.94 12.94
C HIS A 398 -2.54 5.68 13.67
N GLU A 399 -3.21 6.73 14.12
CA GLU A 399 -4.48 6.65 14.85
C GLU A 399 -5.49 7.62 14.22
N LYS A 400 -6.79 7.44 14.50
CA LYS A 400 -7.79 8.45 14.14
C LYS A 400 -7.44 9.77 14.84
N CYS A 401 -7.31 10.85 14.07
CA CYS A 401 -6.97 12.18 14.57
C CYS A 401 -8.19 13.10 14.63
N LEU A 402 -8.08 14.23 15.34
CA LEU A 402 -9.02 15.33 15.16
C LEU A 402 -8.77 16.01 13.81
N GLU A 403 -9.78 16.06 12.95
CA GLU A 403 -9.75 16.73 11.64
C GLU A 403 -10.48 18.10 11.70
N ARG A 404 -9.84 19.16 11.18
CA ARG A 404 -10.48 20.46 10.93
C ARG A 404 -9.99 21.04 9.60
N TYR A 405 -10.93 21.51 8.77
CA TYR A 405 -10.63 22.11 7.47
C TYR A 405 -11.27 23.49 7.42
N LEU A 406 -10.44 24.54 7.25
CA LEU A 406 -10.93 25.91 7.24
C LEU A 406 -10.72 26.52 5.86
N ILE A 407 -11.73 27.27 5.40
CA ILE A 407 -11.64 28.20 4.27
C ILE A 407 -11.63 29.65 4.80
N ASP A 408 -11.48 30.62 3.90
CA ASP A 408 -11.33 32.06 4.19
C ASP A 408 -12.06 32.55 5.47
N ASN A 409 -11.35 33.31 6.31
CA ASN A 409 -11.83 33.84 7.60
C ASN A 409 -12.22 32.75 8.62
N ASP A 410 -11.45 31.65 8.65
CA ASP A 410 -11.56 30.54 9.61
C ASP A 410 -12.92 29.82 9.63
N VAL A 411 -13.66 29.88 8.51
CA VAL A 411 -14.93 29.18 8.32
C VAL A 411 -14.69 27.70 8.10
N GLU A 412 -15.25 26.83 8.95
CA GLU A 412 -15.11 25.38 8.81
C GLU A 412 -15.88 24.84 7.59
N THR A 413 -15.27 23.88 6.88
CA THR A 413 -15.90 23.06 5.85
C THR A 413 -15.73 21.59 6.21
N LEU A 414 -16.81 20.81 6.12
CA LEU A 414 -16.79 19.37 6.36
C LEU A 414 -16.77 18.61 5.03
N PRO A 415 -16.29 17.35 4.98
CA PRO A 415 -16.30 16.57 3.75
C PRO A 415 -17.71 16.30 3.23
N LEU A 416 -17.88 16.33 1.91
CA LEU A 416 -19.07 15.77 1.25
C LEU A 416 -18.91 14.27 1.00
N TYR A 417 -17.68 13.84 0.75
CA TYR A 417 -17.30 12.45 0.56
C TYR A 417 -15.98 12.20 1.28
N GLN A 418 -15.83 11.01 1.84
CA GLN A 418 -14.68 10.65 2.64
C GLN A 418 -14.40 9.16 2.53
N LYS A 419 -13.17 8.77 2.88
CA LYS A 419 -12.74 7.39 3.00
C LYS A 419 -11.46 7.24 3.80
N THR A 420 -11.38 6.20 4.61
CA THR A 420 -10.17 5.72 5.27
C THR A 420 -9.81 4.35 4.71
N ILE A 421 -8.55 4.15 4.35
CA ILE A 421 -7.95 2.83 4.08
C ILE A 421 -7.15 2.44 5.32
N SER A 422 -7.26 1.19 5.78
CA SER A 422 -6.38 0.64 6.81
C SER A 422 -5.19 -0.05 6.15
N HIS A 423 -3.98 0.26 6.59
CA HIS A 423 -2.76 -0.44 6.18
C HIS A 423 -2.26 -1.33 7.31
N SER A 424 -1.71 -2.49 6.94
CA SER A 424 -1.19 -3.47 7.89
C SER A 424 0.27 -3.83 7.62
N LEU A 425 0.99 -4.18 8.69
CA LEU A 425 2.36 -4.66 8.66
C LEU A 425 2.53 -5.66 9.81
N LEU A 426 3.08 -6.84 9.52
CA LEU A 426 3.23 -7.95 10.48
C LEU A 426 1.91 -8.38 11.17
N ASN A 427 0.81 -8.42 10.40
CA ASN A 427 -0.56 -8.71 10.85
C ASN A 427 -1.13 -7.73 11.90
N GLU A 428 -0.57 -6.54 12.01
CA GLU A 428 -1.03 -5.47 12.90
C GLU A 428 -1.33 -4.19 12.13
N HIS A 429 -2.05 -3.28 12.78
CA HIS A 429 -2.32 -1.95 12.24
C HIS A 429 -1.02 -1.14 12.08
N PHE A 430 -0.75 -0.70 10.85
CA PHE A 430 0.42 0.12 10.50
C PHE A 430 0.05 1.60 10.48
N LEU A 431 -0.96 1.99 9.70
CA LEU A 431 -1.49 3.34 9.64
C LEU A 431 -2.86 3.40 8.93
N TYR A 432 -3.57 4.51 9.13
CA TYR A 432 -4.71 4.93 8.33
C TYR A 432 -4.26 5.89 7.21
N GLU A 433 -4.73 5.63 5.99
CA GLU A 433 -4.65 6.55 4.87
C GLU A 433 -6.03 7.16 4.63
N ARG A 434 -6.14 8.48 4.80
CA ARG A 434 -7.42 9.21 4.76
C ARG A 434 -7.54 10.01 3.46
N TYR A 435 -8.73 9.98 2.87
CA TYR A 435 -9.17 10.79 1.73
C TYR A 435 -10.45 11.55 2.09
N VAL A 436 -10.50 12.84 1.81
CA VAL A 436 -11.70 13.67 1.97
C VAL A 436 -11.89 14.60 0.77
N TRP A 437 -13.15 14.81 0.36
CA TRP A 437 -13.55 15.77 -0.67
C TRP A 437 -14.27 16.96 0.00
N LEU A 438 -13.60 18.11 0.00
CA LEU A 438 -14.05 19.34 0.66
C LEU A 438 -14.66 20.30 -0.35
N ASN A 439 -15.81 20.89 -0.03
CA ASN A 439 -16.43 21.92 -0.86
C ASN A 439 -15.84 23.30 -0.52
N ILE A 440 -14.95 23.78 -1.38
CA ILE A 440 -14.26 25.07 -1.20
C ILE A 440 -15.11 26.28 -1.61
N LYS A 441 -16.33 26.06 -2.12
CA LYS A 441 -17.27 27.12 -2.57
C LYS A 441 -16.54 28.11 -3.51
N GLU A 442 -16.50 29.40 -3.17
CA GLU A 442 -15.73 30.42 -3.89
C GLU A 442 -14.55 30.99 -3.06
N ALA A 443 -14.01 30.18 -2.14
CA ALA A 443 -12.90 30.58 -1.27
C ALA A 443 -11.58 30.80 -2.03
N LYS A 444 -10.69 31.60 -1.43
CA LYS A 444 -9.35 31.97 -1.93
C LYS A 444 -8.25 31.11 -1.31
N SER A 445 -8.42 30.66 -0.07
CA SER A 445 -7.45 29.85 0.70
C SER A 445 -8.10 28.58 1.28
N LEU A 446 -7.28 27.54 1.46
CA LEU A 446 -7.62 26.34 2.23
C LEU A 446 -6.54 26.07 3.29
N TYR A 447 -6.99 25.73 4.49
CA TYR A 447 -6.18 25.38 5.66
C TYR A 447 -6.56 23.97 6.15
N VAL A 448 -5.59 23.22 6.66
CA VAL A 448 -5.78 21.87 7.19
C VAL A 448 -5.13 21.79 8.57
N TYR A 449 -5.88 21.26 9.55
CA TYR A 449 -5.39 20.97 10.89
C TYR A 449 -5.67 19.52 11.25
N LEU A 450 -4.65 18.84 11.79
CA LEU A 450 -4.71 17.47 12.26
C LEU A 450 -4.17 17.43 13.69
N ASP A 451 -4.91 16.80 14.61
CA ASP A 451 -4.68 16.89 16.07
C ASP A 451 -4.51 18.35 16.54
N ASN A 452 -5.32 19.26 15.99
CA ASN A 452 -5.28 20.72 16.21
C ASN A 452 -3.96 21.44 15.83
N THR A 453 -3.03 20.76 15.13
CA THR A 453 -1.77 21.34 14.65
C THR A 453 -1.84 21.77 13.18
N HIS A 454 -1.15 22.86 12.82
CA HIS A 454 -1.01 23.27 11.42
C HIS A 454 -0.35 22.17 10.58
N THR A 455 -1.09 21.68 9.58
CA THR A 455 -0.62 20.62 8.70
C THR A 455 -0.04 21.20 7.41
N LYS A 456 1.15 20.73 7.03
CA LYS A 456 1.80 21.19 5.78
C LYS A 456 1.02 20.64 4.58
N ILE A 457 0.62 21.51 3.66
CA ILE A 457 -0.14 21.12 2.48
C ILE A 457 0.83 20.91 1.30
N THR A 458 0.67 19.86 0.52
CA THR A 458 1.55 19.53 -0.63
C THR A 458 0.75 19.45 -1.93
N LEU A 459 1.22 20.12 -2.98
CA LEU A 459 0.67 20.08 -4.34
C LEU A 459 1.83 19.93 -5.32
N ALA A 460 1.82 18.87 -6.14
CA ALA A 460 2.85 18.64 -7.18
C ALA A 460 4.31 18.77 -6.70
N ALA A 461 4.61 18.20 -5.52
CA ALA A 461 5.88 18.28 -4.79
C ALA A 461 6.27 19.67 -4.20
N LYS A 462 5.50 20.74 -4.44
CA LYS A 462 5.63 22.00 -3.67
C LYS A 462 4.88 21.87 -2.35
N GLN A 463 5.56 22.16 -1.24
CA GLN A 463 4.99 22.13 0.12
C GLN A 463 4.75 23.56 0.64
N TYR A 464 3.63 23.74 1.33
CA TYR A 464 3.15 24.99 1.92
C TYR A 464 2.98 24.79 3.42
N SER A 465 3.49 25.70 4.24
CA SER A 465 3.57 25.49 5.70
C SER A 465 2.20 25.54 6.39
N ASN A 466 1.33 26.49 6.02
CA ASN A 466 0.12 26.81 6.78
C ASN A 466 -1.18 26.72 5.96
N LYS A 467 -1.14 27.18 4.70
CA LYS A 467 -2.29 27.26 3.79
C LYS A 467 -1.88 27.17 2.33
N ILE A 468 -2.82 26.82 1.46
CA ILE A 468 -2.65 26.81 0.00
C ILE A 468 -3.69 27.74 -0.67
N SER A 469 -3.33 28.38 -1.78
CA SER A 469 -4.30 29.16 -2.56
C SER A 469 -5.13 28.25 -3.45
N ILE A 470 -6.44 28.49 -3.47
CA ILE A 470 -7.36 27.85 -4.42
C ILE A 470 -6.98 28.15 -5.88
N ALA A 471 -6.41 29.33 -6.17
CA ALA A 471 -5.93 29.67 -7.50
C ALA A 471 -4.74 28.79 -7.94
N GLU A 472 -3.86 28.40 -7.02
CA GLU A 472 -2.76 27.47 -7.31
C GLU A 472 -3.26 26.04 -7.57
N ILE A 473 -4.28 25.59 -6.81
CA ILE A 473 -4.97 24.30 -7.05
C ILE A 473 -5.64 24.31 -8.42
N LYS A 474 -6.52 25.30 -8.69
CA LYS A 474 -7.23 25.45 -9.97
C LYS A 474 -6.24 25.51 -11.15
N LYS A 475 -5.10 26.20 -11.00
CA LYS A 475 -4.04 26.24 -12.01
C LYS A 475 -3.39 24.88 -12.25
N HIS A 476 -3.09 24.11 -11.20
CA HIS A 476 -2.44 22.80 -11.34
C HIS A 476 -3.32 21.78 -12.08
N PHE A 477 -4.61 21.72 -11.74
CA PHE A 477 -5.58 20.81 -12.36
C PHE A 477 -6.27 21.39 -13.61
N SER A 478 -5.88 22.58 -14.07
CA SER A 478 -6.44 23.17 -15.29
C SER A 478 -6.05 22.34 -16.53
N LYS A 479 -6.95 22.33 -17.53
CA LYS A 479 -6.64 21.72 -18.83
C LYS A 479 -5.50 22.51 -19.47
N ALA A 480 -4.44 21.82 -19.90
CA ALA A 480 -3.50 22.44 -20.81
C ALA A 480 -4.23 22.82 -22.10
N THR A 481 -4.08 24.05 -22.57
CA THR A 481 -4.63 24.51 -23.86
C THR A 481 -3.89 23.82 -25.01
N VAL A 482 -4.38 22.66 -25.39
CA VAL A 482 -3.96 21.94 -26.61
C VAL A 482 -4.84 22.42 -27.77
N ALA A 483 -4.26 22.55 -28.96
CA ALA A 483 -5.02 22.81 -30.18
C ALA A 483 -6.13 21.76 -30.33
N SER A 484 -7.38 22.20 -30.22
CA SER A 484 -8.57 21.35 -30.33
C SER A 484 -8.95 21.16 -31.78
N ASP A 485 -9.19 19.91 -32.16
CA ASP A 485 -9.83 19.58 -33.43
C ASP A 485 -11.34 19.73 -33.27
N ASP A 486 -11.93 20.65 -34.02
CA ASP A 486 -13.35 21.00 -33.91
C ASP A 486 -14.29 19.83 -34.26
N LEU A 487 -13.80 18.75 -34.91
CA LEU A 487 -14.57 17.53 -35.11
C LEU A 487 -14.81 16.79 -33.78
N TYR A 488 -13.77 16.68 -32.96
CA TYR A 488 -13.73 15.90 -31.72
C TYR A 488 -13.93 16.73 -30.44
N LYS A 489 -14.07 18.05 -30.58
CA LYS A 489 -14.35 18.96 -29.48
C LYS A 489 -15.58 18.51 -28.68
N ASP A 490 -15.40 18.40 -27.36
CA ASP A 490 -16.39 17.95 -26.38
C ASP A 490 -17.00 16.55 -26.61
N SER A 491 -16.47 15.77 -27.56
CA SER A 491 -16.97 14.43 -27.88
C SER A 491 -16.72 13.41 -26.77
N TRP A 492 -17.44 12.29 -26.81
CA TRP A 492 -17.19 11.13 -25.94
C TRP A 492 -16.54 10.00 -26.75
N ILE A 493 -15.51 9.38 -26.19
CA ILE A 493 -14.77 8.28 -26.83
C ILE A 493 -15.03 6.99 -26.06
N PHE A 494 -15.46 5.94 -26.75
CA PHE A 494 -15.77 4.62 -26.21
C PHE A 494 -14.70 3.60 -26.64
N ILE A 495 -14.31 2.69 -25.75
CA ILE A 495 -13.40 1.58 -26.06
C ILE A 495 -13.55 0.42 -25.07
N ASP A 496 -13.70 -0.81 -25.56
CA ASP A 496 -13.63 -2.01 -24.72
C ASP A 496 -12.16 -2.49 -24.59
N ARG A 497 -11.58 -2.90 -25.73
CA ARG A 497 -10.13 -3.17 -25.91
C ARG A 497 -9.69 -2.57 -27.25
N ASP A 498 -8.39 -2.47 -27.49
CA ASP A 498 -7.88 -2.02 -28.80
C ASP A 498 -8.17 -3.05 -29.92
N ILE A 499 -8.09 -4.34 -29.60
CA ILE A 499 -8.26 -5.46 -30.55
C ILE A 499 -9.68 -6.01 -30.69
N GLN A 500 -10.60 -5.70 -29.78
CA GLN A 500 -11.90 -6.38 -29.64
C GLN A 500 -12.95 -5.47 -28.99
N ALA A 501 -14.20 -5.60 -29.41
CA ALA A 501 -15.36 -4.96 -28.81
C ALA A 501 -16.19 -5.98 -27.99
N ASP A 502 -17.52 -6.05 -28.18
CA ASP A 502 -18.43 -7.03 -27.52
C ASP A 502 -18.46 -6.97 -25.97
N ASP A 503 -18.24 -5.78 -25.39
CA ASP A 503 -18.33 -5.55 -23.94
C ASP A 503 -19.07 -4.23 -23.61
N ASN A 504 -19.03 -3.78 -22.36
CA ASN A 504 -19.89 -2.72 -21.83
C ASN A 504 -19.87 -1.39 -22.60
N ALA A 505 -18.74 -1.00 -23.21
CA ALA A 505 -18.67 0.23 -23.99
C ALA A 505 -19.43 0.10 -25.32
N GLU A 506 -19.41 -1.08 -25.97
CA GLU A 506 -20.20 -1.34 -27.18
C GLU A 506 -21.71 -1.26 -26.91
N HIS A 507 -22.18 -1.86 -25.81
CA HIS A 507 -23.59 -1.78 -25.40
C HIS A 507 -24.04 -0.36 -25.08
N LEU A 508 -23.24 0.36 -24.28
CA LEU A 508 -23.55 1.75 -23.91
C LEU A 508 -23.50 2.70 -25.12
N TYR A 509 -22.57 2.50 -26.06
CA TYR A 509 -22.51 3.26 -27.31
C TYR A 509 -23.81 3.10 -28.11
N ARG A 510 -24.33 1.87 -28.28
CA ARG A 510 -25.61 1.64 -28.96
C ARG A 510 -26.77 2.33 -28.28
N TYR A 511 -26.85 2.24 -26.95
CA TYR A 511 -27.91 2.90 -26.18
C TYR A 511 -27.90 4.42 -26.45
N ILE A 512 -26.74 5.08 -26.29
CA ILE A 512 -26.62 6.53 -26.47
C ILE A 512 -26.86 6.95 -27.92
N LYS A 513 -26.36 6.19 -28.90
CA LYS A 513 -26.63 6.41 -30.33
C LYS A 513 -28.13 6.45 -30.61
N ASN A 514 -28.90 5.54 -29.99
CA ASN A 514 -30.34 5.42 -30.20
C ASN A 514 -31.17 6.50 -29.48
N LEU A 515 -30.59 7.27 -28.55
CA LEU A 515 -31.29 8.37 -27.88
C LEU A 515 -31.50 9.61 -28.79
N ASN A 516 -30.87 9.67 -29.97
CA ASN A 516 -30.88 10.83 -30.87
C ASN A 516 -30.56 12.18 -30.18
N ASN A 517 -29.80 12.14 -29.08
CA ASN A 517 -29.22 13.35 -28.53
C ASN A 517 -28.05 13.81 -29.42
N ASN A 518 -27.85 15.12 -29.59
CA ASN A 518 -26.84 15.68 -30.50
C ASN A 518 -25.38 15.52 -29.98
N LYS A 519 -25.10 14.50 -29.16
CA LYS A 519 -23.76 14.22 -28.62
C LYS A 519 -22.90 13.55 -29.69
N ARG A 520 -21.70 14.08 -29.93
CA ARG A 520 -20.71 13.43 -30.78
C ARG A 520 -20.05 12.28 -30.02
N ILE A 521 -20.30 11.05 -30.46
CA ILE A 521 -19.76 9.84 -29.86
C ILE A 521 -18.93 9.06 -30.89
N PHE A 522 -17.75 8.61 -30.49
CA PHE A 522 -16.82 7.84 -31.32
C PHE A 522 -16.40 6.56 -30.62
N PHE A 523 -16.13 5.50 -31.39
CA PHE A 523 -15.70 4.20 -30.85
C PHE A 523 -14.30 3.87 -31.38
N LEU A 524 -13.36 3.60 -30.47
CA LEU A 524 -11.99 3.22 -30.83
C LEU A 524 -11.87 1.70 -30.96
N LEU A 525 -11.31 1.28 -32.08
CA LEU A 525 -10.98 -0.11 -32.36
C LEU A 525 -9.85 -0.13 -33.40
N ARG A 526 -9.04 -1.18 -33.46
CA ARG A 526 -8.08 -1.36 -34.57
C ARG A 526 -8.80 -1.79 -35.84
N GLU A 527 -8.32 -1.33 -37.00
CA GLU A 527 -8.88 -1.70 -38.31
C GLU A 527 -8.72 -3.20 -38.63
N ASP A 528 -7.76 -3.88 -38.00
CA ASP A 528 -7.52 -5.33 -38.13
C ASP A 528 -8.35 -6.18 -37.15
N SER A 529 -9.26 -5.58 -36.38
CA SER A 529 -10.19 -6.30 -35.52
C SER A 529 -11.31 -6.98 -36.31
N HIS A 530 -11.68 -8.20 -35.89
CA HIS A 530 -12.81 -8.95 -36.45
C HIS A 530 -14.15 -8.22 -36.27
N ASP A 531 -14.28 -7.37 -35.25
CA ASP A 531 -15.48 -6.57 -35.00
C ASP A 531 -15.62 -5.34 -35.93
N TRP A 532 -14.52 -4.89 -36.56
CA TRP A 532 -14.49 -3.62 -37.30
C TRP A 532 -15.53 -3.56 -38.41
N ALA A 533 -15.63 -4.61 -39.23
CA ALA A 533 -16.59 -4.68 -40.33
C ALA A 533 -18.05 -4.72 -39.84
N ARG A 534 -18.30 -5.43 -38.74
CA ARG A 534 -19.62 -5.53 -38.08
C ARG A 534 -20.06 -4.16 -37.57
N LEU A 535 -19.24 -3.51 -36.75
CA LEU A 535 -19.56 -2.20 -36.15
C LEU A 535 -19.68 -1.09 -37.20
N LYS A 536 -18.86 -1.13 -38.26
CA LYS A 536 -18.97 -0.20 -39.39
C LYS A 536 -20.32 -0.35 -40.11
N LYS A 537 -20.80 -1.59 -40.31
CA LYS A 537 -22.12 -1.89 -40.89
C LYS A 537 -23.27 -1.48 -39.98
N GLU A 538 -23.12 -1.62 -38.66
CA GLU A 538 -24.03 -1.07 -37.65
C GLU A 538 -24.00 0.47 -37.56
N GLY A 539 -23.12 1.13 -38.34
CA GLY A 539 -22.98 2.58 -38.41
C GLY A 539 -22.35 3.19 -37.16
N PHE A 540 -21.40 2.51 -36.53
CA PHE A 540 -20.56 3.11 -35.48
C PHE A 540 -19.61 4.13 -36.11
N ALA A 541 -19.43 5.27 -35.45
CA ALA A 541 -18.40 6.25 -35.79
C ALA A 541 -17.03 5.76 -35.30
N LEU A 542 -16.45 4.82 -36.05
CA LEU A 542 -15.19 4.18 -35.71
C LEU A 542 -13.99 5.12 -35.93
N ILE A 543 -13.05 5.09 -34.99
CA ILE A 543 -11.72 5.70 -35.13
C ILE A 543 -10.67 4.58 -35.02
N ALA A 544 -9.78 4.51 -36.01
CA ALA A 544 -8.70 3.54 -36.04
C ALA A 544 -7.73 3.75 -34.86
N PHE A 545 -7.66 2.79 -33.94
CA PHE A 545 -6.75 2.84 -32.79
C PHE A 545 -5.30 2.95 -33.25
N GLY A 546 -4.60 3.98 -32.77
CA GLY A 546 -3.21 4.27 -33.13
C GLY A 546 -3.00 5.30 -34.24
N SER A 547 -4.07 5.70 -34.94
CA SER A 547 -4.04 6.73 -35.99
C SER A 547 -3.77 8.14 -35.45
N GLU A 548 -3.51 9.10 -36.35
CA GLU A 548 -3.49 10.52 -35.97
C GLU A 548 -4.89 11.03 -35.57
N GLN A 549 -5.97 10.48 -36.14
CA GLN A 549 -7.34 10.75 -35.69
C GLN A 549 -7.55 10.33 -34.23
N HIS A 550 -7.06 9.16 -33.82
CA HIS A 550 -7.09 8.72 -32.42
C HIS A 550 -6.40 9.72 -31.49
N LYS A 551 -5.22 10.22 -31.88
CA LYS A 551 -4.48 11.24 -31.10
C LYS A 551 -5.21 12.58 -31.07
N SER A 552 -5.83 13.00 -32.17
CA SER A 552 -6.62 14.23 -32.27
C SER A 552 -7.87 14.17 -31.39
N ALA A 553 -8.58 13.04 -31.45
CA ALA A 553 -9.77 12.76 -30.66
C ALA A 553 -9.43 12.74 -29.16
N LEU A 554 -8.42 11.98 -28.73
CA LEU A 554 -7.99 11.96 -27.34
C LEU A 554 -7.58 13.34 -26.82
N LYS A 555 -6.94 14.19 -27.63
CA LYS A 555 -6.62 15.58 -27.23
C LYS A 555 -7.86 16.44 -27.02
N SER A 556 -8.91 16.26 -27.83
CA SER A 556 -10.03 17.20 -27.94
C SER A 556 -11.32 16.77 -27.21
N CYS A 557 -11.49 15.47 -26.94
CA CYS A 557 -12.70 14.91 -26.30
C CYS A 557 -12.93 15.43 -24.87
N SER A 558 -14.18 15.39 -24.41
CA SER A 558 -14.54 15.67 -23.00
C SER A 558 -14.49 14.41 -22.12
N LYS A 559 -14.74 13.22 -22.70
CA LYS A 559 -14.78 11.94 -21.97
C LYS A 559 -14.07 10.81 -22.68
N VAL A 560 -13.47 9.93 -21.89
CA VAL A 560 -12.99 8.59 -22.30
C VAL A 560 -13.73 7.56 -21.45
N ILE A 561 -14.48 6.69 -22.09
CA ILE A 561 -15.42 5.73 -21.48
C ILE A 561 -14.94 4.33 -21.86
N SER A 562 -14.60 3.48 -20.88
CA SER A 562 -14.00 2.18 -21.18
C SER A 562 -14.29 1.08 -20.18
N SER A 563 -14.44 -0.13 -20.70
CA SER A 563 -14.51 -1.40 -19.96
C SER A 563 -13.17 -1.83 -19.35
N ASN A 564 -12.07 -1.13 -19.67
CA ASN A 564 -10.73 -1.41 -19.15
C ASN A 564 -9.99 -0.12 -18.73
N ALA A 565 -9.15 -0.21 -17.69
CA ALA A 565 -8.34 0.88 -17.15
C ALA A 565 -6.84 0.75 -17.50
N ASP A 566 -6.48 -0.10 -18.46
CA ASP A 566 -5.08 -0.34 -18.85
C ASP A 566 -4.34 0.90 -19.37
N GLY A 567 -3.00 0.84 -19.30
CA GLY A 567 -2.13 1.98 -19.62
C GLY A 567 -2.20 2.44 -21.08
N TYR A 568 -2.54 1.55 -22.02
CA TYR A 568 -2.74 1.91 -23.44
C TYR A 568 -4.01 2.72 -23.69
N ILE A 569 -4.90 2.83 -22.69
CA ILE A 569 -6.12 3.65 -22.70
C ILE A 569 -5.86 4.91 -21.85
N THR A 570 -5.49 4.70 -20.59
CA THR A 570 -5.37 5.77 -19.57
C THR A 570 -4.12 6.64 -19.68
N ASN A 571 -3.10 6.20 -20.44
CA ASN A 571 -1.81 6.88 -20.60
C ASN A 571 -1.27 6.82 -22.05
N TYR A 572 -2.17 6.76 -23.04
CA TYR A 572 -1.79 6.53 -24.45
C TYR A 572 -0.82 7.59 -25.01
N LEU A 573 -1.02 8.88 -24.67
CA LEU A 573 -0.17 9.98 -25.14
C LEU A 573 1.07 10.21 -24.25
N GLY A 574 1.24 9.41 -23.20
CA GLY A 574 2.13 9.73 -22.09
C GLY A 574 1.58 10.83 -21.18
N GLY A 575 2.28 11.09 -20.07
CA GLY A 575 1.93 12.14 -19.11
C GLY A 575 0.50 12.01 -18.55
N ASN A 576 -0.15 13.14 -18.27
CA ASN A 576 -1.56 13.15 -17.88
C ASN A 576 -2.46 13.11 -19.13
N THR A 577 -2.52 11.96 -19.83
CA THR A 577 -3.38 11.76 -21.02
C THR A 577 -4.85 12.12 -20.74
N LEU A 578 -5.33 11.86 -19.53
CA LEU A 578 -6.70 12.13 -19.08
C LEU A 578 -6.93 13.57 -18.56
N ASN A 579 -5.89 14.43 -18.51
CA ASN A 579 -6.03 15.76 -17.90
C ASN A 579 -7.17 16.57 -18.52
N GLY A 580 -8.06 17.09 -17.68
CA GLY A 580 -9.20 17.89 -18.13
C GLY A 580 -10.29 17.10 -18.85
N LYS A 581 -10.36 15.78 -18.65
CA LYS A 581 -11.36 14.88 -19.24
C LYS A 581 -11.92 14.02 -18.12
N HIS A 582 -13.16 13.56 -18.25
CA HIS A 582 -13.66 12.52 -17.36
C HIS A 582 -13.31 11.13 -17.91
N PHE A 583 -12.66 10.30 -17.10
CA PHE A 583 -12.47 8.89 -17.35
C PHE A 583 -13.54 8.08 -16.63
N VAL A 584 -14.34 7.34 -17.41
CA VAL A 584 -15.42 6.49 -16.94
C VAL A 584 -15.00 5.04 -17.10
N PHE A 585 -14.89 4.33 -15.98
CA PHE A 585 -14.55 2.91 -15.95
C PHE A 585 -15.83 2.08 -15.84
N LEU A 586 -16.20 1.43 -16.94
CA LEU A 586 -17.39 0.58 -17.08
C LEU A 586 -17.19 -0.86 -16.58
N GLN A 587 -15.93 -1.25 -16.35
CA GLN A 587 -15.51 -2.63 -16.08
C GLN A 587 -15.78 -3.63 -17.21
N HIS A 588 -15.24 -4.84 -17.08
CA HIS A 588 -15.44 -5.98 -17.99
C HIS A 588 -16.01 -7.23 -17.26
N GLY A 589 -16.65 -7.01 -16.11
CA GLY A 589 -17.22 -8.03 -15.22
C GLY A 589 -17.13 -7.58 -13.76
N VAL A 590 -17.85 -8.28 -12.87
CA VAL A 590 -17.91 -7.95 -11.44
C VAL A 590 -16.56 -8.21 -10.75
N ILE A 591 -16.05 -7.19 -10.05
CA ILE A 591 -14.88 -7.29 -9.17
C ILE A 591 -15.30 -7.93 -7.86
N HIS A 592 -15.15 -9.25 -7.80
CA HIS A 592 -15.41 -10.06 -6.61
C HIS A 592 -14.12 -10.34 -5.80
N ASN A 593 -12.95 -10.22 -6.45
CA ASN A 593 -11.61 -10.34 -5.86
C ASN A 593 -10.95 -8.97 -5.67
N ASP A 594 -9.94 -8.86 -4.80
CA ASP A 594 -9.24 -7.59 -4.57
C ASP A 594 -8.25 -7.26 -5.71
N LEU A 595 -8.56 -6.17 -6.43
CA LEU A 595 -7.79 -5.55 -7.50
C LEU A 595 -7.22 -4.16 -7.12
N SER A 596 -7.32 -3.76 -5.85
CA SER A 596 -6.84 -2.46 -5.33
C SER A 596 -5.39 -2.18 -5.70
N GLY A 597 -4.53 -3.20 -5.67
CA GLY A 597 -3.12 -3.12 -6.07
C GLY A 597 -2.90 -2.62 -7.50
N TRP A 598 -3.85 -2.82 -8.42
CA TRP A 598 -3.82 -2.31 -9.80
C TRP A 598 -4.63 -1.01 -9.95
N LEU A 599 -5.81 -0.95 -9.33
CA LEU A 599 -6.73 0.19 -9.51
C LEU A 599 -6.32 1.44 -8.73
N ASN A 600 -5.70 1.31 -7.55
CA ASN A 600 -5.17 2.46 -6.81
C ASN A 600 -4.02 3.16 -7.55
N GLN A 601 -3.33 2.48 -8.46
CA GLN A 601 -2.26 3.06 -9.30
C GLN A 601 -2.80 3.92 -10.44
N LYS A 602 -4.12 3.91 -10.73
CA LYS A 602 -4.70 4.74 -11.79
C LYS A 602 -4.73 6.20 -11.35
N ASN A 603 -4.20 7.10 -12.17
CA ASN A 603 -4.12 8.52 -11.82
C ASN A 603 -5.50 9.17 -11.66
N GLN A 604 -6.49 8.72 -12.43
CA GLN A 604 -7.82 9.31 -12.50
C GLN A 604 -8.86 8.24 -12.89
N ILE A 605 -9.94 8.17 -12.13
CA ILE A 605 -11.22 7.52 -12.48
C ILE A 605 -12.30 8.43 -11.87
N ASP A 606 -13.12 9.07 -12.70
CA ASP A 606 -14.10 10.07 -12.25
C ASP A 606 -15.48 9.45 -12.04
N CYS A 607 -15.76 8.32 -12.72
CA CYS A 607 -16.92 7.48 -12.51
C CYS A 607 -16.51 6.00 -12.65
N PHE A 608 -16.77 5.22 -11.61
CA PHE A 608 -16.46 3.80 -11.51
C PHE A 608 -17.79 3.05 -11.37
N ILE A 609 -18.22 2.41 -12.45
CA ILE A 609 -19.48 1.65 -12.52
C ILE A 609 -19.36 0.35 -11.71
N THR A 610 -20.32 0.07 -10.84
CA THR A 610 -20.45 -1.22 -10.13
C THR A 610 -21.86 -1.81 -10.30
N SER A 611 -21.98 -3.10 -9.97
CA SER A 611 -23.05 -3.99 -10.46
C SER A 611 -23.80 -4.72 -9.35
N THR A 612 -23.11 -5.03 -8.25
CA THR A 612 -23.69 -5.70 -7.08
C THR A 612 -23.47 -4.83 -5.84
N GLU A 613 -24.36 -4.92 -4.84
CA GLU A 613 -24.21 -4.18 -3.58
C GLU A 613 -22.89 -4.54 -2.86
N PRO A 614 -22.49 -5.84 -2.75
CA PRO A 614 -21.21 -6.21 -2.15
C PRO A 614 -19.99 -5.69 -2.91
N GLU A 615 -20.03 -5.66 -4.25
CA GLU A 615 -18.98 -5.04 -5.08
C GLU A 615 -18.86 -3.55 -4.77
N TYR A 616 -19.98 -2.82 -4.78
CA TYR A 616 -20.04 -1.40 -4.49
C TYR A 616 -19.46 -1.07 -3.11
N GLU A 617 -19.90 -1.77 -2.06
CA GLU A 617 -19.39 -1.58 -0.70
C GLU A 617 -17.90 -1.97 -0.59
N SER A 618 -17.47 -3.06 -1.22
CA SER A 618 -16.05 -3.47 -1.22
C SER A 618 -15.10 -2.44 -1.85
N ILE A 619 -15.60 -1.56 -2.73
CA ILE A 619 -14.81 -0.54 -3.44
C ILE A 619 -15.02 0.85 -2.83
N ALA A 620 -16.20 1.17 -2.29
CA ALA A 620 -16.55 2.52 -1.84
C ALA A 620 -16.47 2.72 -0.31
N ASN A 621 -16.68 1.67 0.49
CA ASN A 621 -16.88 1.79 1.93
C ASN A 621 -15.59 2.04 2.72
N GLU A 622 -15.70 2.65 3.90
CA GLU A 622 -14.61 2.86 4.85
C GLU A 622 -13.87 1.53 5.15
N PHE A 623 -12.56 1.62 5.36
CA PHE A 623 -11.61 0.52 5.62
C PHE A 623 -11.38 -0.51 4.49
N SER A 624 -12.03 -0.37 3.34
CA SER A 624 -11.67 -1.17 2.15
C SER A 624 -10.32 -0.74 1.53
N ASN A 625 -9.67 -1.66 0.81
CA ASN A 625 -8.32 -1.46 0.24
C ASN A 625 -8.27 -0.45 -0.92
N TYR A 626 -9.41 0.00 -1.45
CA TYR A 626 -9.48 0.89 -2.60
C TYR A 626 -9.45 2.38 -2.20
N LYS A 627 -8.88 3.26 -3.02
CA LYS A 627 -8.88 4.71 -2.77
C LYS A 627 -10.14 5.48 -3.18
N PHE A 628 -11.08 4.82 -3.87
CA PHE A 628 -12.27 5.47 -4.42
C PHE A 628 -13.33 5.64 -3.34
N THR A 629 -13.93 6.82 -3.28
CA THR A 629 -14.99 7.20 -2.34
C THR A 629 -16.36 7.02 -3.00
N ARG A 630 -17.45 7.21 -2.24
CA ARG A 630 -18.81 7.27 -2.79
C ARG A 630 -19.06 8.43 -3.78
N LYS A 631 -18.08 9.31 -4.02
CA LYS A 631 -18.09 10.30 -5.12
C LYS A 631 -17.87 9.63 -6.48
N GLU A 632 -16.88 8.76 -6.56
CA GLU A 632 -16.45 8.14 -7.82
C GLU A 632 -17.23 6.86 -8.13
N VAL A 633 -17.57 6.06 -7.12
CA VAL A 633 -18.17 4.74 -7.32
C VAL A 633 -19.69 4.86 -7.50
N CYS A 634 -20.24 4.19 -8.51
CA CYS A 634 -21.63 4.31 -8.97
C CYS A 634 -22.28 2.93 -9.18
N LEU A 635 -23.09 2.50 -8.20
CA LEU A 635 -23.91 1.30 -8.31
C LEU A 635 -25.03 1.50 -9.34
N THR A 636 -24.93 0.81 -10.47
CA THR A 636 -25.78 1.03 -11.64
C THR A 636 -26.09 -0.23 -12.46
N GLY A 637 -25.28 -1.28 -12.33
CA GLY A 637 -25.32 -2.46 -13.19
C GLY A 637 -24.49 -2.30 -14.46
N LEU A 638 -24.00 -3.42 -15.01
CA LEU A 638 -23.19 -3.38 -16.23
C LEU A 638 -24.07 -3.11 -17.47
N PRO A 639 -23.69 -2.20 -18.39
CA PRO A 639 -24.44 -1.95 -19.64
C PRO A 639 -24.81 -3.22 -20.42
N ARG A 640 -23.90 -4.21 -20.47
CA ARG A 640 -24.12 -5.47 -21.19
C ARG A 640 -25.23 -6.35 -20.60
N TYR A 641 -25.60 -6.16 -19.32
CA TYR A 641 -26.69 -6.90 -18.69
C TYR A 641 -28.05 -6.60 -19.32
N ASP A 642 -28.25 -5.43 -19.94
CA ASP A 642 -29.50 -5.10 -20.62
C ASP A 642 -29.83 -6.08 -21.75
N ASN A 643 -28.80 -6.53 -22.48
CA ASN A 643 -28.96 -7.56 -23.51
C ASN A 643 -29.25 -8.93 -22.89
N LEU A 644 -28.47 -9.34 -21.88
CA LEU A 644 -28.61 -10.63 -21.21
C LEU A 644 -30.01 -10.81 -20.59
N ILE A 645 -30.55 -9.77 -19.94
CA ILE A 645 -31.86 -9.79 -19.30
C ILE A 645 -32.99 -9.82 -20.34
N LYS A 646 -32.86 -9.08 -21.46
CA LYS A 646 -33.86 -9.05 -22.54
C LYS A 646 -33.87 -10.35 -23.38
N ASN A 647 -32.69 -10.95 -23.61
CA ASN A 647 -32.51 -12.08 -24.52
C ASN A 647 -32.24 -13.41 -23.78
N LYS A 648 -33.11 -13.77 -22.82
CA LYS A 648 -33.08 -15.06 -22.09
C LYS A 648 -33.49 -16.25 -22.99
N ARG A 649 -32.61 -16.68 -23.90
CA ARG A 649 -32.73 -17.99 -24.56
C ARG A 649 -32.26 -19.10 -23.61
N LYS A 650 -32.75 -20.32 -23.82
CA LYS A 650 -32.38 -21.52 -23.03
C LYS A 650 -32.30 -22.74 -23.96
N GLU A 651 -31.37 -22.68 -24.92
CA GLU A 651 -31.03 -23.86 -25.70
C GLU A 651 -30.32 -24.88 -24.80
N LYS A 652 -30.47 -26.18 -25.09
CA LYS A 652 -29.78 -27.26 -24.37
C LYS A 652 -28.28 -27.25 -24.68
N ILE A 653 -27.57 -26.33 -24.04
CA ILE A 653 -26.15 -26.04 -24.24
C ILE A 653 -25.46 -25.96 -22.87
N ILE A 654 -24.45 -26.80 -22.70
CA ILE A 654 -23.50 -26.78 -21.59
C ILE A 654 -22.30 -25.94 -22.02
N LEU A 655 -22.14 -24.76 -21.43
CA LEU A 655 -20.98 -23.91 -21.68
C LEU A 655 -19.86 -24.25 -20.70
N ILE A 656 -18.68 -24.61 -21.19
CA ILE A 656 -17.49 -24.85 -20.36
C ILE A 656 -16.48 -23.73 -20.62
N MET A 657 -16.25 -22.89 -19.61
CA MET A 657 -15.48 -21.64 -19.74
C MET A 657 -14.46 -21.47 -18.60
N PRO A 658 -13.25 -22.08 -18.72
CA PRO A 658 -12.18 -21.94 -17.74
C PRO A 658 -11.42 -20.61 -17.82
N THR A 659 -10.99 -20.12 -16.65
CA THR A 659 -10.11 -18.94 -16.49
C THR A 659 -8.64 -19.31 -16.74
N TRP A 660 -7.81 -18.33 -17.08
CA TRP A 660 -6.36 -18.54 -17.26
C TRP A 660 -5.59 -18.46 -15.94
N ARG A 661 -4.46 -19.16 -15.82
CA ARG A 661 -3.53 -18.99 -14.68
C ARG A 661 -2.22 -18.34 -15.12
N LYS A 662 -1.62 -17.54 -14.23
CA LYS A 662 -0.42 -16.71 -14.54
C LYS A 662 0.86 -17.54 -14.65
N ASN A 663 0.96 -18.62 -13.89
CA ASN A 663 2.08 -19.56 -13.83
C ASN A 663 2.08 -20.60 -14.97
N ILE A 664 0.97 -20.79 -15.69
CA ILE A 664 0.88 -21.81 -16.76
C ILE A 664 1.00 -21.24 -18.18
N VAL A 665 0.91 -19.92 -18.36
CA VAL A 665 1.01 -19.27 -19.68
C VAL A 665 2.33 -18.51 -19.84
N GLY A 666 2.87 -18.46 -21.06
CA GLY A 666 4.18 -17.84 -21.34
C GLY A 666 4.21 -16.32 -21.18
N SER A 667 5.40 -15.73 -21.34
CA SER A 667 5.67 -14.32 -21.02
C SER A 667 4.90 -13.35 -21.94
N SER A 668 4.70 -12.10 -21.51
CA SER A 668 3.99 -11.08 -22.33
C SER A 668 4.96 -10.35 -23.25
N SER A 669 4.61 -10.30 -24.54
CA SER A 669 5.44 -9.69 -25.58
C SER A 669 5.26 -8.16 -25.61
N GLY A 670 6.04 -7.45 -24.78
CA GLY A 670 6.44 -6.06 -25.03
C GLY A 670 5.32 -5.02 -25.25
N GLY A 671 4.36 -4.91 -24.33
CA GLY A 671 3.33 -3.87 -24.37
C GLY A 671 2.08 -4.20 -25.20
N SER A 672 1.92 -5.47 -25.58
CA SER A 672 0.70 -6.03 -26.18
C SER A 672 0.08 -7.08 -25.27
N ALA A 673 -1.22 -7.35 -25.43
CA ALA A 673 -1.89 -8.46 -24.75
C ALA A 673 -1.39 -9.86 -25.19
N LYS A 674 -0.62 -9.95 -26.28
CA LYS A 674 -0.06 -11.22 -26.80
C LYS A 674 1.00 -11.80 -25.85
N ARG A 675 1.02 -13.14 -25.76
CA ARG A 675 1.93 -13.94 -24.93
C ARG A 675 2.63 -15.02 -25.74
N GLU A 676 3.79 -15.44 -25.25
CA GLU A 676 4.50 -16.63 -25.70
C GLU A 676 3.79 -17.92 -25.22
N LEU A 677 4.06 -19.04 -25.88
CA LEU A 677 3.56 -20.35 -25.45
C LEU A 677 4.48 -20.96 -24.39
N ASN A 678 3.87 -21.67 -23.44
CA ASN A 678 4.57 -22.44 -22.41
C ASN A 678 4.69 -23.90 -22.91
N PRO A 679 5.91 -24.44 -23.12
CA PRO A 679 6.07 -25.82 -23.60
C PRO A 679 5.53 -26.86 -22.61
N ASP A 680 5.58 -26.60 -21.31
CA ASP A 680 5.17 -27.55 -20.26
C ASP A 680 3.67 -27.49 -19.91
N PHE A 681 2.87 -26.70 -20.63
CA PHE A 681 1.46 -26.47 -20.33
C PHE A 681 0.65 -27.75 -20.14
N ILE A 682 0.89 -28.77 -20.97
CA ILE A 682 0.14 -30.04 -20.94
C ILE A 682 0.34 -30.84 -19.65
N ASN A 683 1.47 -30.64 -18.96
CA ASN A 683 1.82 -31.31 -17.71
C ASN A 683 1.26 -30.60 -16.47
N THR A 684 0.61 -29.44 -16.64
CA THR A 684 0.02 -28.68 -15.54
C THR A 684 -1.27 -29.31 -15.04
N ASP A 685 -1.58 -29.11 -13.76
CA ASP A 685 -2.81 -29.66 -13.17
C ASP A 685 -4.07 -29.02 -13.77
N PHE A 686 -3.96 -27.79 -14.30
CA PHE A 686 -4.99 -27.18 -15.14
C PHE A 686 -5.30 -28.05 -16.37
N ALA A 687 -4.29 -28.39 -17.17
CA ALA A 687 -4.47 -29.16 -18.39
C ALA A 687 -4.96 -30.59 -18.09
N LYS A 688 -4.50 -31.21 -17.00
CA LYS A 688 -4.95 -32.54 -16.57
C LYS A 688 -6.43 -32.54 -16.17
N ASN A 689 -6.84 -31.66 -15.24
CA ASN A 689 -8.20 -31.67 -14.70
C ASN A 689 -9.25 -31.30 -15.74
N TRP A 690 -9.00 -30.29 -16.58
CA TRP A 690 -9.92 -29.94 -17.66
C TRP A 690 -10.01 -31.04 -18.73
N GLN A 691 -8.91 -31.71 -19.10
CA GLN A 691 -8.98 -32.87 -19.99
C GLN A 691 -9.75 -34.03 -19.37
N GLN A 692 -9.58 -34.30 -18.07
CA GLN A 692 -10.33 -35.36 -17.38
C GLN A 692 -11.84 -35.10 -17.38
N LEU A 693 -12.27 -33.84 -17.23
CA LEU A 693 -13.68 -33.46 -17.36
C LEU A 693 -14.18 -33.60 -18.81
N LEU A 694 -13.45 -33.06 -19.79
CA LEU A 694 -13.85 -33.09 -21.20
C LEU A 694 -13.90 -34.51 -21.78
N ASN A 695 -13.02 -35.42 -21.34
CA ASN A 695 -12.97 -36.83 -21.77
C ASN A 695 -13.76 -37.77 -20.83
N ASN A 696 -14.71 -37.26 -20.04
CA ASN A 696 -15.50 -38.08 -19.13
C ASN A 696 -16.63 -38.82 -19.88
N ASN A 697 -16.63 -40.15 -19.84
CA ASN A 697 -17.63 -40.98 -20.54
C ASN A 697 -19.07 -40.76 -20.03
N GLU A 698 -19.27 -40.48 -18.73
CA GLU A 698 -20.61 -40.21 -18.18
C GLU A 698 -21.10 -38.81 -18.62
N LEU A 699 -20.19 -37.85 -18.87
CA LEU A 699 -20.54 -36.56 -19.48
C LEU A 699 -21.06 -36.74 -20.92
N GLU A 700 -20.34 -37.49 -21.76
CA GLU A 700 -20.76 -37.77 -23.14
C GLU A 700 -22.12 -38.49 -23.20
N LYS A 701 -22.31 -39.48 -22.33
CA LYS A 701 -23.55 -40.23 -22.18
C LYS A 701 -24.71 -39.32 -21.73
N LEU A 702 -24.52 -38.56 -20.65
CA LEU A 702 -25.52 -37.62 -20.11
C LEU A 702 -25.95 -36.58 -21.16
N CYS A 703 -25.00 -36.05 -21.93
CA CYS A 703 -25.29 -35.12 -23.02
C CYS A 703 -26.11 -35.77 -24.14
N SER A 704 -25.78 -37.02 -24.49
CA SER A 704 -26.48 -37.79 -25.52
C SER A 704 -27.90 -38.16 -25.11
N GLU A 705 -28.08 -38.66 -23.88
CA GLU A 705 -29.39 -39.08 -23.34
C GLU A 705 -30.38 -37.91 -23.22
N HIS A 706 -29.91 -36.73 -22.80
CA HIS A 706 -30.77 -35.56 -22.59
C HIS A 706 -30.78 -34.56 -23.76
N ASN A 707 -30.06 -34.85 -24.86
CA ASN A 707 -29.88 -34.01 -26.05
C ASN A 707 -29.33 -32.61 -25.73
N TYR A 708 -28.21 -32.57 -25.00
CA TYR A 708 -27.43 -31.34 -24.73
C TYR A 708 -26.17 -31.30 -25.61
N LYS A 709 -25.84 -30.09 -26.09
CA LYS A 709 -24.59 -29.80 -26.80
C LYS A 709 -23.57 -29.24 -25.80
N VAL A 710 -22.32 -29.71 -25.85
CA VAL A 710 -21.23 -29.12 -25.07
C VAL A 710 -20.46 -28.12 -25.92
N ILE A 711 -20.22 -26.93 -25.38
CA ILE A 711 -19.38 -25.90 -25.99
C ILE A 711 -18.21 -25.60 -25.06
N PHE A 712 -16.98 -25.76 -25.55
CA PHE A 712 -15.77 -25.38 -24.84
C PHE A 712 -15.28 -24.02 -25.34
N PHE A 713 -15.28 -23.02 -24.44
CA PHE A 713 -14.93 -21.63 -24.71
C PHE A 713 -13.90 -21.16 -23.67
N PRO A 714 -12.63 -21.57 -23.77
CA PRO A 714 -11.62 -21.17 -22.79
C PRO A 714 -11.27 -19.69 -22.92
N HIS A 715 -10.80 -19.07 -21.83
CA HIS A 715 -10.33 -17.69 -21.83
C HIS A 715 -9.28 -17.41 -22.93
N VAL A 716 -9.21 -16.19 -23.48
CA VAL A 716 -8.33 -15.83 -24.61
C VAL A 716 -6.85 -16.17 -24.41
N ASN A 717 -6.33 -16.12 -23.18
CA ASN A 717 -4.95 -16.54 -22.85
C ASN A 717 -4.72 -18.06 -22.88
N ILE A 718 -5.79 -18.88 -22.89
CA ILE A 718 -5.77 -20.34 -22.98
C ILE A 718 -6.12 -20.82 -24.39
N GLN A 719 -6.86 -20.04 -25.19
CA GLN A 719 -7.20 -20.38 -26.59
C GLN A 719 -5.99 -20.80 -27.47
N PRO A 720 -4.78 -20.20 -27.35
CA PRO A 720 -3.60 -20.67 -28.08
C PRO A 720 -3.15 -22.11 -27.78
N TYR A 721 -3.58 -22.67 -26.65
CA TYR A 721 -3.24 -24.03 -26.21
C TYR A 721 -4.31 -25.08 -26.59
N ILE A 722 -5.43 -24.68 -27.21
CA ILE A 722 -6.51 -25.60 -27.61
C ILE A 722 -5.98 -26.79 -28.42
N SER A 723 -5.04 -26.55 -29.34
CA SER A 723 -4.43 -27.60 -30.18
C SER A 723 -3.58 -28.62 -29.42
N THR A 724 -3.24 -28.34 -28.16
CA THR A 724 -2.48 -29.27 -27.28
C THR A 724 -3.38 -30.14 -26.41
N LEU A 725 -4.68 -29.84 -26.32
CA LEU A 725 -5.64 -30.56 -25.49
C LEU A 725 -6.30 -31.68 -26.30
N SER A 726 -6.43 -32.87 -25.71
CA SER A 726 -7.29 -33.93 -26.26
C SER A 726 -8.76 -33.58 -26.01
N ILE A 727 -9.46 -33.12 -27.05
CA ILE A 727 -10.87 -32.72 -26.97
C ILE A 727 -11.73 -33.69 -27.80
N PRO A 728 -12.69 -34.42 -27.19
CA PRO A 728 -13.61 -35.32 -27.90
C PRO A 728 -14.49 -34.65 -28.94
N LYS A 729 -14.93 -35.43 -29.95
CA LYS A 729 -15.75 -34.95 -31.08
C LYS A 729 -17.14 -34.43 -30.69
N TYR A 730 -17.69 -34.82 -29.54
CA TYR A 730 -19.01 -34.35 -29.08
C TYR A 730 -18.95 -32.92 -28.47
N ILE A 731 -17.74 -32.38 -28.24
CA ILE A 731 -17.51 -31.04 -27.70
C ILE A 731 -17.19 -30.08 -28.84
N ASN A 732 -18.02 -29.05 -29.00
CA ASN A 732 -17.77 -27.97 -29.96
C ASN A 732 -16.83 -26.94 -29.35
N VAL A 733 -15.61 -26.82 -29.89
CA VAL A 733 -14.68 -25.76 -29.47
C VAL A 733 -15.02 -24.48 -30.22
N ILE A 734 -15.22 -23.39 -29.49
CA ILE A 734 -15.61 -22.09 -30.04
C ILE A 734 -14.67 -21.02 -29.48
N THR A 735 -14.35 -20.01 -30.30
CA THR A 735 -13.53 -18.86 -29.90
C THR A 735 -14.23 -17.54 -30.25
N HIS A 736 -13.68 -16.41 -29.81
CA HIS A 736 -14.24 -15.08 -30.07
C HIS A 736 -14.42 -14.75 -31.57
N THR A 737 -13.69 -15.42 -32.47
CA THR A 737 -13.83 -15.19 -33.92
C THR A 737 -15.09 -15.84 -34.53
N ASN A 738 -15.76 -16.73 -33.79
CA ASN A 738 -16.90 -17.51 -34.28
C ASN A 738 -18.26 -16.97 -33.81
N ILE A 739 -18.33 -16.45 -32.58
CA ILE A 739 -19.56 -15.99 -31.94
C ILE A 739 -19.23 -14.95 -30.87
N THR A 740 -20.13 -14.00 -30.63
CA THR A 740 -20.02 -13.08 -29.49
C THR A 740 -20.22 -13.81 -28.17
N ILE A 741 -19.57 -13.36 -27.10
CA ILE A 741 -19.71 -13.99 -25.78
C ILE A 741 -21.13 -13.79 -25.24
N GLN A 742 -21.71 -12.60 -25.51
CA GLN A 742 -23.10 -12.26 -25.24
C GLN A 742 -24.08 -13.28 -25.81
N GLU A 743 -23.95 -13.61 -27.10
CA GLU A 743 -24.83 -14.57 -27.78
C GLU A 743 -24.70 -15.97 -27.18
N LEU A 744 -23.47 -16.40 -26.86
CA LEU A 744 -23.22 -17.70 -26.26
C LEU A 744 -23.81 -17.83 -24.85
N LEU A 745 -23.67 -16.79 -24.01
CA LEU A 745 -24.29 -16.71 -22.68
C LEU A 745 -25.82 -16.64 -22.76
N CYS A 746 -26.36 -15.87 -23.70
CA CYS A 746 -27.80 -15.79 -23.97
C CYS A 746 -28.38 -17.13 -24.38
N ARG A 747 -27.68 -17.94 -25.19
CA ARG A 747 -28.18 -19.24 -25.67
C ARG A 747 -28.02 -20.37 -24.66
N SER A 748 -26.94 -20.36 -23.88
CA SER A 748 -26.60 -21.47 -22.97
C SER A 748 -27.63 -21.67 -21.86
N SER A 749 -27.90 -22.93 -21.50
CA SER A 749 -28.79 -23.30 -20.39
C SER A 749 -28.10 -23.33 -19.03
N LEU A 750 -26.80 -23.65 -19.00
CA LEU A 750 -25.96 -23.73 -17.81
C LEU A 750 -24.49 -23.49 -18.16
N MET A 751 -23.66 -23.17 -17.16
CA MET A 751 -22.20 -23.03 -17.34
C MET A 751 -21.39 -23.82 -16.31
N ILE A 752 -20.26 -24.39 -16.75
CA ILE A 752 -19.17 -24.88 -15.88
C ILE A 752 -18.00 -23.90 -16.03
N THR A 753 -17.54 -23.33 -14.92
CA THR A 753 -16.43 -22.39 -14.85
C THR A 753 -15.59 -22.65 -13.59
N ASP A 754 -14.67 -21.76 -13.24
CA ASP A 754 -13.80 -21.89 -12.06
C ASP A 754 -13.81 -20.63 -11.19
N TYR A 755 -13.03 -19.59 -11.53
CA TYR A 755 -12.85 -18.34 -10.77
C TYR A 755 -13.26 -17.11 -11.59
N SER A 756 -14.24 -17.28 -12.48
CA SER A 756 -14.60 -16.30 -13.51
C SER A 756 -15.71 -15.35 -13.05
N SER A 757 -15.52 -14.05 -13.30
CA SER A 757 -16.59 -13.05 -13.17
C SER A 757 -17.76 -13.27 -14.13
N VAL A 758 -17.61 -14.11 -15.17
CA VAL A 758 -18.69 -14.47 -16.10
C VAL A 758 -19.77 -15.36 -15.44
N ALA A 759 -19.50 -15.91 -14.25
CA ALA A 759 -20.55 -16.50 -13.42
C ALA A 759 -21.66 -15.49 -13.08
N PHE A 760 -21.32 -14.20 -12.93
CA PHE A 760 -22.30 -13.14 -12.68
C PHE A 760 -23.17 -12.86 -13.91
N ASP A 761 -22.64 -12.98 -15.13
CA ASP A 761 -23.41 -12.86 -16.38
C ASP A 761 -24.41 -14.02 -16.59
N MET A 762 -24.14 -15.20 -16.03
CA MET A 762 -25.12 -16.31 -15.99
C MET A 762 -26.14 -16.12 -14.86
N ALA A 763 -25.68 -15.69 -13.68
CA ALA A 763 -26.53 -15.43 -12.52
C ALA A 763 -27.58 -14.34 -12.77
N VAL A 764 -27.22 -13.23 -13.43
CA VAL A 764 -28.18 -12.16 -13.78
C VAL A 764 -29.31 -12.64 -14.72
N GLN A 765 -29.12 -13.76 -15.41
CA GLN A 765 -30.11 -14.43 -16.27
C GLN A 765 -30.94 -15.52 -15.56
N GLU A 766 -30.71 -15.82 -14.27
CA GLU A 766 -31.21 -17.03 -13.57
C GLU A 766 -30.74 -18.35 -14.20
N LYS A 767 -29.47 -18.43 -14.62
CA LYS A 767 -28.91 -19.65 -15.20
C LYS A 767 -27.89 -20.31 -14.25
N PRO A 768 -27.97 -21.63 -14.02
CA PRO A 768 -27.07 -22.32 -13.10
C PRO A 768 -25.61 -22.32 -13.55
N VAL A 769 -24.73 -22.28 -12.55
CA VAL A 769 -23.28 -22.33 -12.69
C VAL A 769 -22.72 -23.46 -11.82
N ILE A 770 -21.71 -24.19 -12.31
CA ILE A 770 -20.88 -25.10 -11.52
C ILE A 770 -19.47 -24.51 -11.45
N TYR A 771 -18.88 -24.44 -10.26
CA TYR A 771 -17.51 -23.96 -10.05
C TYR A 771 -16.56 -25.15 -9.84
N PHE A 772 -15.79 -25.50 -10.86
CA PHE A 772 -14.77 -26.56 -10.82
C PHE A 772 -13.41 -25.99 -10.39
N GLN A 773 -13.08 -26.14 -9.11
CA GLN A 773 -12.04 -25.40 -8.38
C GLN A 773 -10.95 -26.31 -7.78
N PHE A 774 -10.36 -27.16 -8.61
CA PHE A 774 -9.30 -28.11 -8.21
C PHE A 774 -7.98 -27.46 -7.75
N ASP A 775 -7.74 -26.17 -8.04
CA ASP A 775 -6.48 -25.45 -7.74
C ASP A 775 -6.68 -24.20 -6.85
N ALA A 776 -7.67 -24.25 -5.95
CA ALA A 776 -8.08 -23.11 -5.11
C ALA A 776 -6.93 -22.51 -4.28
N ASP A 777 -6.14 -23.36 -3.61
CA ASP A 777 -5.00 -22.91 -2.78
C ASP A 777 -3.96 -22.12 -3.60
N VAL A 778 -3.74 -22.53 -4.85
CA VAL A 778 -2.80 -21.85 -5.77
C VAL A 778 -3.40 -20.54 -6.27
N MET A 779 -4.67 -20.56 -6.68
CA MET A 779 -5.36 -19.39 -7.27
C MET A 779 -5.63 -18.27 -6.26
N LEU A 780 -5.98 -18.63 -5.03
CA LEU A 780 -6.34 -17.67 -3.97
C LEU A 780 -5.13 -17.18 -3.16
N SER A 781 -3.94 -17.79 -3.30
CA SER A 781 -2.68 -17.38 -2.63
C SER A 781 -2.15 -15.97 -2.97
N GLY A 782 -2.84 -15.20 -3.82
CA GLY A 782 -2.38 -13.89 -4.30
C GLY A 782 -1.24 -13.95 -5.33
N LYS A 783 -0.81 -15.14 -5.77
CA LYS A 783 0.19 -15.33 -6.84
C LYS A 783 -0.37 -15.07 -8.24
N HIS A 784 -1.70 -15.01 -8.38
CA HIS A 784 -2.40 -14.61 -9.62
C HIS A 784 -2.49 -13.06 -9.75
N THR A 785 -3.36 -12.54 -10.63
CA THR A 785 -3.52 -11.07 -10.84
C THR A 785 -4.39 -10.37 -9.78
N SER A 786 -4.91 -11.09 -8.79
CA SER A 786 -5.82 -10.60 -7.75
C SER A 786 -5.52 -11.26 -6.40
N LYS A 787 -5.87 -10.59 -5.30
CA LYS A 787 -5.92 -11.17 -3.94
C LYS A 787 -7.36 -11.62 -3.62
N ILE A 788 -7.54 -12.40 -2.56
CA ILE A 788 -8.88 -12.76 -2.04
C ILE A 788 -9.66 -11.46 -1.75
N GLY A 789 -10.89 -11.38 -2.28
CA GLY A 789 -11.80 -10.25 -2.05
C GLY A 789 -12.84 -10.54 -0.98
N TYR A 790 -14.03 -9.95 -1.11
CA TYR A 790 -15.15 -10.17 -0.19
C TYR A 790 -15.89 -11.50 -0.48
N PHE A 791 -15.80 -11.99 -1.72
CA PHE A 791 -16.65 -13.04 -2.27
C PHE A 791 -16.11 -14.44 -1.95
N ASP A 792 -16.87 -15.21 -1.20
CA ASP A 792 -16.60 -16.63 -0.93
C ASP A 792 -17.48 -17.49 -1.85
N TYR A 793 -16.86 -18.36 -2.65
CA TYR A 793 -17.58 -19.15 -3.65
C TYR A 793 -18.57 -20.16 -3.07
N LYS A 794 -18.40 -20.63 -1.82
CA LYS A 794 -19.33 -21.57 -1.18
C LYS A 794 -20.50 -20.84 -0.54
N ARG A 795 -20.24 -19.70 0.11
CA ARG A 795 -21.22 -18.84 0.79
C ARG A 795 -22.05 -17.99 -0.18
N ASP A 796 -21.39 -17.34 -1.14
CA ASP A 796 -21.98 -16.31 -2.01
C ASP A 796 -22.19 -16.80 -3.45
N GLY A 797 -21.54 -17.91 -3.83
CA GLY A 797 -21.58 -18.44 -5.20
C GLY A 797 -22.96 -18.86 -5.68
N PHE A 798 -23.16 -18.78 -7.00
CA PHE A 798 -24.42 -19.04 -7.70
C PHE A 798 -24.60 -20.51 -8.13
N GLY A 799 -24.05 -21.43 -7.35
CA GLY A 799 -24.11 -22.87 -7.57
C GLY A 799 -22.97 -23.64 -6.90
N PRO A 800 -22.90 -24.97 -7.08
CA PRO A 800 -21.99 -25.84 -6.34
C PRO A 800 -20.51 -25.60 -6.68
N VAL A 801 -19.68 -25.69 -5.65
CA VAL A 801 -18.20 -25.67 -5.76
C VAL A 801 -17.69 -27.10 -5.61
N VAL A 802 -16.99 -27.58 -6.63
CA VAL A 802 -16.54 -28.98 -6.77
C VAL A 802 -15.05 -29.04 -7.10
N ASP A 803 -14.35 -30.06 -6.60
CA ASP A 803 -12.90 -30.21 -6.74
C ASP A 803 -12.47 -31.26 -7.77
N THR A 804 -13.39 -32.12 -8.20
CA THR A 804 -13.12 -33.28 -9.06
C THR A 804 -14.08 -33.36 -10.24
N SER A 805 -13.60 -33.89 -11.37
CA SER A 805 -14.40 -34.08 -12.57
C SER A 805 -15.65 -34.95 -12.35
N VAL A 806 -15.57 -35.94 -11.44
CA VAL A 806 -16.72 -36.78 -11.04
C VAL A 806 -17.80 -35.96 -10.33
N GLN A 807 -17.43 -35.14 -9.34
CA GLN A 807 -18.39 -34.25 -8.67
C GLN A 807 -19.02 -33.26 -9.66
N ALA A 808 -18.24 -32.70 -10.59
CA ALA A 808 -18.74 -31.79 -11.61
C ALA A 808 -19.79 -32.45 -12.53
N VAL A 809 -19.60 -33.71 -12.93
CA VAL A 809 -20.58 -34.47 -13.71
C VAL A 809 -21.82 -34.85 -12.89
N ASN A 810 -21.66 -35.16 -11.59
CA ASN A 810 -22.80 -35.41 -10.70
C ASN A 810 -23.68 -34.17 -10.51
N ALA A 811 -23.08 -33.01 -10.19
CA ALA A 811 -23.79 -31.74 -10.08
C ALA A 811 -24.47 -31.33 -11.41
N LEU A 812 -23.82 -31.61 -12.54
CA LEU A 812 -24.40 -31.42 -13.87
C LEU A 812 -25.62 -32.33 -14.11
N LYS A 813 -25.55 -33.60 -13.69
CA LYS A 813 -26.64 -34.58 -13.82
C LYS A 813 -27.88 -34.16 -13.04
N GLU A 814 -27.70 -33.65 -11.82
CA GLU A 814 -28.79 -33.08 -11.00
C GLU A 814 -29.46 -31.90 -11.71
N LEU A 815 -28.67 -30.93 -12.19
CA LEU A 815 -29.17 -29.77 -12.92
C LEU A 815 -29.87 -30.13 -14.23
N ILE A 816 -29.33 -31.07 -15.01
CA ILE A 816 -29.93 -31.51 -16.29
C ILE A 816 -31.24 -32.28 -16.06
N THR A 817 -31.30 -33.10 -15.01
CA THR A 817 -32.52 -33.86 -14.65
C THR A 817 -33.64 -32.94 -14.16
N ASN A 818 -33.30 -31.81 -13.54
CA ASN A 818 -34.24 -30.77 -13.09
C ASN A 818 -34.42 -29.61 -14.09
N ASP A 819 -34.29 -29.87 -15.41
CA ASP A 819 -34.43 -28.90 -16.50
C ASP A 819 -33.68 -27.56 -16.33
N CYS A 820 -32.53 -27.61 -15.62
CA CYS A 820 -31.72 -26.48 -15.22
C CYS A 820 -32.52 -25.40 -14.48
N ILE A 821 -33.44 -25.80 -13.61
CA ILE A 821 -34.12 -24.94 -12.64
C ILE A 821 -33.18 -24.71 -11.45
N LEU A 822 -33.03 -23.46 -11.04
CA LEU A 822 -32.18 -23.08 -9.92
C LEU A 822 -32.79 -23.50 -8.58
N PRO A 823 -31.97 -23.99 -7.61
CA PRO A 823 -32.37 -24.11 -6.21
C PRO A 823 -32.79 -22.77 -5.60
N ASN A 824 -33.72 -22.80 -4.64
CA ASN A 824 -34.29 -21.59 -4.03
C ASN A 824 -33.24 -20.74 -3.29
N ASP A 825 -32.29 -21.36 -2.61
CA ASP A 825 -31.18 -20.67 -1.92
C ASP A 825 -30.25 -19.96 -2.90
N ILE A 826 -30.03 -20.53 -4.09
CA ILE A 826 -29.26 -19.87 -5.16
C ILE A 826 -30.04 -18.70 -5.75
N LEU A 827 -31.36 -18.83 -5.95
CA LEU A 827 -32.21 -17.71 -6.39
C LEU A 827 -32.19 -16.56 -5.36
N GLU A 828 -32.23 -16.87 -4.06
CA GLU A 828 -32.11 -15.88 -3.00
C GLU A 828 -30.76 -15.14 -3.04
N ARG A 829 -29.63 -15.88 -3.16
CA ARG A 829 -28.29 -15.28 -3.34
C ARG A 829 -28.21 -14.35 -4.55
N ILE A 830 -28.82 -14.74 -5.68
CA ILE A 830 -28.87 -13.90 -6.90
C ILE A 830 -29.66 -12.61 -6.62
N ASN A 831 -30.83 -12.72 -6.01
CA ASN A 831 -31.68 -11.56 -5.74
C ASN A 831 -31.07 -10.61 -4.70
N LEU A 832 -30.35 -11.11 -3.70
CA LEU A 832 -29.59 -10.30 -2.74
C LEU A 832 -28.35 -9.65 -3.38
N SER A 833 -27.73 -10.29 -4.37
CA SER A 833 -26.52 -9.77 -5.03
C SER A 833 -26.80 -8.63 -6.01
N PHE A 834 -27.85 -8.75 -6.83
CA PHE A 834 -28.12 -7.84 -7.93
C PHE A 834 -29.30 -6.89 -7.62
N PRO A 835 -29.05 -5.64 -7.20
CA PRO A 835 -30.12 -4.67 -6.91
C PRO A 835 -30.92 -4.29 -8.16
N PHE A 836 -30.37 -4.46 -9.36
CA PHE A 836 -31.04 -4.14 -10.62
C PHE A 836 -30.99 -5.31 -11.61
N ARG A 837 -32.17 -5.81 -11.99
CA ARG A 837 -32.37 -6.84 -13.04
C ARG A 837 -33.51 -6.46 -14.00
N ASP A 838 -33.68 -5.16 -14.23
CA ASP A 838 -34.76 -4.51 -14.98
C ASP A 838 -34.41 -4.18 -16.46
N ALA A 839 -33.21 -4.52 -16.90
CA ALA A 839 -32.65 -4.19 -18.22
C ALA A 839 -32.63 -2.68 -18.57
N ASN A 840 -32.38 -1.85 -17.55
CA ASN A 840 -32.24 -0.39 -17.66
C ASN A 840 -30.83 0.11 -17.19
N ASN A 841 -29.82 -0.74 -17.27
CA ASN A 841 -28.46 -0.47 -16.78
C ASN A 841 -27.75 0.58 -17.64
N CYS A 842 -27.89 0.53 -18.98
CA CYS A 842 -27.32 1.56 -19.86
C CYS A 842 -27.83 2.97 -19.55
N HIS A 843 -29.09 3.10 -19.12
CA HIS A 843 -29.69 4.37 -18.72
C HIS A 843 -29.07 4.90 -17.42
N ARG A 844 -29.03 4.07 -16.37
CA ARG A 844 -28.36 4.45 -15.09
C ARG A 844 -26.90 4.83 -15.28
N VAL A 845 -26.17 4.11 -16.12
CA VAL A 845 -24.78 4.42 -16.47
C VAL A 845 -24.69 5.74 -17.26
N TYR A 846 -25.57 5.98 -18.23
CA TYR A 846 -25.63 7.26 -18.95
C TYR A 846 -25.90 8.43 -17.99
N ASP A 847 -26.86 8.31 -17.08
CA ASP A 847 -27.18 9.34 -16.09
C ASP A 847 -26.02 9.62 -15.14
N ALA A 848 -25.31 8.58 -14.67
CA ALA A 848 -24.09 8.73 -13.89
C ALA A 848 -23.00 9.52 -14.64
N ILE A 849 -22.83 9.26 -15.95
CA ILE A 849 -21.88 9.97 -16.81
C ILE A 849 -22.30 11.42 -17.07
N VAL A 850 -23.60 11.68 -17.25
CA VAL A 850 -24.14 13.03 -17.43
C VAL A 850 -24.02 13.85 -16.14
N LYS A 851 -24.23 13.23 -14.97
CA LYS A 851 -24.09 13.87 -13.66
C LYS A 851 -22.69 14.46 -13.43
N LEU A 852 -21.64 13.91 -14.06
CA LEU A 852 -20.30 14.49 -14.04
C LEU A 852 -20.22 15.91 -14.64
N ASP A 853 -21.13 16.27 -15.55
CA ASP A 853 -21.18 17.59 -16.19
C ASP A 853 -22.08 18.59 -15.45
N VAL A 854 -22.77 18.17 -14.38
CA VAL A 854 -23.80 18.95 -13.68
C VAL A 854 -23.31 19.37 -12.30
N LYS A 855 -23.42 20.67 -11.98
CA LYS A 855 -23.11 21.18 -10.64
C LYS A 855 -24.13 20.68 -9.62
N SER A 856 -23.68 19.88 -8.66
CA SER A 856 -24.45 19.34 -7.56
C SER A 856 -24.04 20.04 -6.26
N LEU A 857 -24.96 20.83 -5.70
CA LEU A 857 -24.79 21.43 -4.37
C LEU A 857 -25.13 20.38 -3.30
N GLY A 858 -24.18 19.50 -3.01
CA GLY A 858 -24.26 18.56 -1.89
C GLY A 858 -23.88 19.25 -0.57
N GLU A 859 -24.55 18.83 0.51
CA GLU A 859 -24.17 19.10 1.89
C GLU A 859 -23.64 17.80 2.54
N PRO A 860 -22.84 17.88 3.63
CA PRO A 860 -22.34 16.70 4.34
C PRO A 860 -23.49 15.80 4.81
N THR A 861 -23.30 14.48 4.77
CA THR A 861 -24.31 13.53 5.27
C THR A 861 -24.46 13.64 6.79
N LEU A 862 -25.62 13.27 7.32
CA LEU A 862 -25.84 13.22 8.77
C LEU A 862 -24.82 12.33 9.50
N SER A 863 -24.34 11.25 8.87
CA SER A 863 -23.27 10.41 9.44
C SER A 863 -21.95 11.15 9.55
N THR A 864 -21.56 11.94 8.53
CA THR A 864 -20.35 12.77 8.59
C THR A 864 -20.49 13.91 9.61
N LEU A 865 -21.65 14.56 9.70
CA LEU A 865 -21.89 15.57 10.74
C LEU A 865 -21.70 14.97 12.15
N LYS A 866 -22.26 13.77 12.40
CA LYS A 866 -22.10 13.05 13.68
C LYS A 866 -20.66 12.64 13.95
N GLU A 867 -19.96 12.02 13.00
CA GLU A 867 -18.56 11.60 13.17
C GLU A 867 -17.65 12.77 13.56
N TYR A 868 -17.83 13.94 12.93
CA TYR A 868 -17.03 15.13 13.24
C TYR A 868 -17.41 15.76 14.59
N ALA A 869 -18.68 15.69 15.00
CA ALA A 869 -19.13 16.14 16.32
C ALA A 869 -18.63 15.22 17.44
N GLU A 870 -18.73 13.90 17.25
CA GLU A 870 -18.16 12.87 18.15
C GLU A 870 -16.65 12.99 18.27
N SER A 871 -15.94 13.26 17.17
CA SER A 871 -14.50 13.53 17.17
C SER A 871 -14.16 14.75 18.04
N ALA A 872 -14.88 15.87 17.89
CA ALA A 872 -14.67 17.05 18.72
C ALA A 872 -14.98 16.79 20.22
N THR A 873 -16.03 16.02 20.52
CA THR A 873 -16.36 15.57 21.89
C THR A 873 -15.27 14.67 22.47
N LYS A 874 -14.76 13.69 21.71
CA LYS A 874 -13.70 12.78 22.18
C LYS A 874 -12.41 13.54 22.53
N TYR A 875 -12.10 14.60 21.78
CA TYR A 875 -10.95 15.47 22.02
C TYR A 875 -11.24 16.59 23.04
N LEU A 876 -12.39 16.56 23.73
CA LEU A 876 -12.80 17.51 24.78
C LEU A 876 -12.81 18.98 24.33
N LEU A 877 -12.90 19.23 23.01
CA LEU A 877 -12.95 20.59 22.43
C LEU A 877 -14.39 21.10 22.45
N TRP A 878 -14.91 21.34 23.64
CA TRP A 878 -16.34 21.59 23.86
C TRP A 878 -16.96 22.71 23.02
N PRO A 879 -16.33 23.87 22.76
CA PRO A 879 -16.89 24.89 21.86
C PRO A 879 -17.09 24.37 20.43
N LEU A 880 -16.11 23.65 19.89
CA LEU A 880 -16.18 23.03 18.55
C LEU A 880 -17.19 21.88 18.53
N ALA A 881 -17.26 21.10 19.60
CA ALA A 881 -18.26 20.05 19.75
C ALA A 881 -19.68 20.64 19.77
N THR A 882 -19.92 21.75 20.49
CA THR A 882 -21.21 22.45 20.49
C THR A 882 -21.57 22.96 19.11
N GLU A 883 -20.65 23.59 18.37
CA GLU A 883 -20.90 24.04 17.00
C GLU A 883 -21.31 22.87 16.08
N ARG A 884 -20.56 21.77 16.11
CA ARG A 884 -20.82 20.60 15.27
C ARG A 884 -22.09 19.86 15.68
N TRP A 885 -22.33 19.62 16.97
CA TRP A 885 -23.60 19.04 17.45
C TRP A 885 -24.80 19.94 17.14
N HIS A 886 -24.63 21.27 17.15
CA HIS A 886 -25.68 22.21 16.71
C HIS A 886 -26.03 22.03 15.22
N GLN A 887 -25.05 21.72 14.36
CA GLN A 887 -25.28 21.37 12.96
C GLN A 887 -25.97 20.00 12.82
N VAL A 888 -25.62 19.01 13.65
CA VAL A 888 -26.28 17.69 13.68
C VAL A 888 -27.76 17.84 14.03
N ILE A 889 -28.11 18.53 15.12
CA ILE A 889 -29.52 18.63 15.58
C ILE A 889 -30.42 19.48 14.68
N LYS A 890 -29.85 20.32 13.79
CA LYS A 890 -30.59 20.97 12.71
C LYS A 890 -31.05 20.00 11.62
N ASN A 891 -30.38 18.86 11.50
CA ASN A 891 -30.61 17.84 10.47
C ASN A 891 -31.09 16.50 11.06
N SER A 892 -31.27 16.41 12.39
CA SER A 892 -31.76 15.20 13.06
C SER A 892 -32.46 15.53 14.38
N SER A 893 -33.55 14.83 14.66
CA SER A 893 -34.31 14.92 15.91
C SER A 893 -33.92 13.86 16.95
N ASP A 894 -32.90 13.03 16.70
CA ASP A 894 -32.55 11.94 17.62
C ASP A 894 -32.06 12.43 19.00
N ILE A 895 -32.52 11.72 20.04
CA ILE A 895 -32.28 12.05 21.44
C ILE A 895 -30.78 12.09 21.75
N TYR A 896 -30.00 11.13 21.25
CA TYR A 896 -28.57 11.03 21.48
C TYR A 896 -27.83 12.31 21.06
N SER A 897 -28.06 12.79 19.83
CA SER A 897 -27.41 14.01 19.31
C SER A 897 -27.80 15.26 20.10
N ARG A 898 -29.05 15.33 20.58
CA ARG A 898 -29.53 16.43 21.44
C ARG A 898 -28.91 16.38 22.84
N VAL A 899 -28.79 15.19 23.42
CA VAL A 899 -28.10 14.99 24.71
C VAL A 899 -26.61 15.32 24.58
N LYS A 900 -25.95 14.98 23.47
CA LYS A 900 -24.55 15.36 23.21
C LYS A 900 -24.36 16.85 22.98
N TYR A 901 -25.32 17.53 22.33
CA TYR A 901 -25.36 18.99 22.28
C TYR A 901 -25.45 19.60 23.69
N ILE A 902 -26.39 19.14 24.53
CA ILE A 902 -26.56 19.60 25.92
C ILE A 902 -25.30 19.34 26.76
N GLU A 903 -24.69 18.15 26.65
CA GLU A 903 -23.42 17.82 27.29
C GLU A 903 -22.31 18.80 26.88
N SER A 904 -22.14 19.08 25.58
CA SER A 904 -21.11 19.99 25.10
C SER A 904 -21.25 21.42 25.64
N ILE A 905 -22.48 21.89 25.87
CA ILE A 905 -22.77 23.19 26.49
C ILE A 905 -22.49 23.15 28.00
N ARG A 906 -22.91 22.07 28.69
CA ARG A 906 -22.71 21.86 30.13
C ARG A 906 -21.22 21.90 30.48
N GLU A 907 -20.39 21.19 29.74
CA GLU A 907 -18.95 21.07 30.02
C GLU A 907 -18.16 22.39 29.73
N GLN A 908 -18.79 23.39 29.09
CA GLN A 908 -18.28 24.77 29.01
C GLN A 908 -18.66 25.65 30.22
N GLY A 909 -19.41 25.13 31.19
CA GLY A 909 -19.98 25.90 32.29
C GLY A 909 -21.19 26.75 31.92
N LEU A 910 -21.73 26.62 30.69
CA LEU A 910 -22.87 27.40 30.19
C LEU A 910 -24.22 26.82 30.67
N HIS A 911 -24.33 26.57 31.98
CA HIS A 911 -25.40 25.75 32.57
C HIS A 911 -26.82 26.27 32.26
N ASN A 912 -27.03 27.58 32.18
CA ASN A 912 -28.34 28.15 31.82
C ASN A 912 -28.75 27.80 30.38
N GLN A 913 -27.80 27.78 29.44
CA GLN A 913 -28.06 27.39 28.06
C GLN A 913 -28.32 25.88 27.95
N ALA A 914 -27.57 25.07 28.71
CA ALA A 914 -27.78 23.63 28.80
C ALA A 914 -29.15 23.29 29.41
N ARG A 915 -29.58 24.01 30.46
CA ARG A 915 -30.92 23.89 31.07
C ARG A 915 -32.02 24.20 30.06
N ASN A 916 -31.94 25.36 29.39
CA ASN A 916 -32.92 25.73 28.37
C ASN A 916 -33.03 24.69 27.23
N ALA A 917 -31.90 24.17 26.74
CA ALA A 917 -31.88 23.15 25.69
C ALA A 917 -32.46 21.79 26.17
N LEU A 918 -32.20 21.42 27.42
CA LEU A 918 -32.75 20.22 28.05
C LEU A 918 -34.24 20.34 28.33
N ASP A 919 -34.72 21.50 28.80
CA ASP A 919 -36.13 21.71 29.11
C ASP A 919 -36.99 21.70 27.83
N LEU A 920 -36.47 22.21 26.71
CA LEU A 920 -37.09 22.03 25.38
C LEU A 920 -37.21 20.54 25.00
N LEU A 921 -36.14 19.75 25.17
CA LEU A 921 -36.16 18.30 24.94
C LEU A 921 -37.18 17.57 25.86
N LYS A 922 -37.32 18.01 27.10
CA LYS A 922 -38.30 17.48 28.07
C LYS A 922 -39.74 17.88 27.77
N LEU A 923 -39.98 19.04 27.16
CA LEU A 923 -41.32 19.47 26.74
C LEU A 923 -41.82 18.65 25.54
N GLU A 924 -40.93 18.25 24.64
CA GLU A 924 -41.26 17.44 23.47
C GLU A 924 -41.48 15.95 23.80
N ILE A 925 -40.85 15.42 24.86
CA ILE A 925 -40.90 13.99 25.22
C ILE A 925 -41.51 13.84 26.62
N PRO A 926 -42.71 13.22 26.76
CA PRO A 926 -43.34 12.99 28.05
C PRO A 926 -42.44 12.24 29.04
N LYS A 927 -42.48 12.58 30.33
CA LYS A 927 -41.61 11.97 31.38
C LYS A 927 -41.65 10.44 31.41
N LYS A 928 -42.80 9.83 31.08
CA LYS A 928 -42.98 8.36 31.00
C LYS A 928 -42.22 7.70 29.83
N SER A 929 -41.70 8.49 28.90
CA SER A 929 -41.01 8.06 27.68
C SER A 929 -39.55 8.53 27.64
N TRP A 930 -39.02 9.08 28.73
CA TRP A 930 -37.60 9.41 28.82
C TRP A 930 -36.77 8.13 28.82
N ASN A 931 -35.76 8.10 27.96
CA ASN A 931 -34.72 7.08 28.00
C ASN A 931 -33.63 7.47 29.02
N GLN A 932 -32.68 6.55 29.24
CA GLN A 932 -31.60 6.77 30.20
C GLN A 932 -30.69 7.96 29.84
N ASP A 933 -30.55 8.30 28.55
CA ASP A 933 -29.78 9.48 28.11
C ASP A 933 -30.39 10.80 28.64
N ILE A 934 -31.71 10.96 28.56
CA ILE A 934 -32.41 12.15 29.06
C ILE A 934 -32.32 12.23 30.59
N VAL A 935 -32.48 11.08 31.26
CA VAL A 935 -32.35 10.96 32.72
C VAL A 935 -30.94 11.36 33.16
N ASN A 936 -29.90 10.78 32.56
CA ASN A 936 -28.51 11.06 32.92
C ASN A 936 -28.10 12.48 32.53
N SER A 937 -28.55 13.01 31.38
CA SER A 937 -28.31 14.41 31.00
C SER A 937 -28.93 15.39 32.01
N SER A 938 -30.10 15.06 32.55
CA SER A 938 -30.77 15.84 33.60
C SER A 938 -30.02 15.78 34.92
N ALA A 939 -29.72 14.58 35.41
CA ALA A 939 -29.00 14.39 36.66
C ALA A 939 -27.62 15.05 36.61
N MET A 940 -26.87 14.87 35.52
CA MET A 940 -25.53 15.45 35.36
C MET A 940 -25.54 16.98 35.25
N LEU A 941 -26.61 17.60 34.74
CA LEU A 941 -26.75 19.07 34.76
C LEU A 941 -26.93 19.60 36.19
N ASP A 942 -27.73 18.92 37.01
CA ASP A 942 -27.95 19.29 38.41
C ASP A 942 -26.70 18.97 39.27
N VAL A 943 -25.96 17.90 38.98
CA VAL A 943 -24.60 17.63 39.51
C VAL A 943 -23.64 18.78 39.20
N SER A 944 -23.64 19.31 37.98
CA SER A 944 -22.82 20.48 37.59
C SER A 944 -23.25 21.78 38.28
N LEU A 945 -24.48 21.85 38.80
CA LEU A 945 -25.03 22.99 39.55
C LEU A 945 -25.01 22.80 41.07
N HIS A 946 -24.46 21.68 41.56
CA HIS A 946 -24.45 21.28 42.97
C HIS A 946 -25.85 21.03 43.59
N ASP A 947 -26.87 20.79 42.77
CA ASP A 947 -28.19 20.33 43.24
C ASP A 947 -28.23 18.80 43.32
N TRP A 948 -27.61 18.29 44.38
CA TRP A 948 -27.46 16.85 44.60
C TRP A 948 -28.80 16.13 44.79
N THR A 949 -29.78 16.81 45.40
CA THR A 949 -31.09 16.24 45.70
C THR A 949 -31.91 16.09 44.41
N SER A 950 -31.95 17.12 43.56
CA SER A 950 -32.61 17.00 42.25
C SER A 950 -31.89 16.02 41.33
N ALA A 951 -30.55 15.96 41.35
CA ALA A 951 -29.80 14.97 40.60
C ALA A 951 -30.18 13.52 40.98
N LEU A 952 -30.24 13.21 42.28
CA LEU A 952 -30.69 11.90 42.78
C LEU A 952 -32.15 11.60 42.41
N ALA A 953 -33.04 12.61 42.39
CA ALA A 953 -34.45 12.44 42.04
C ALA A 953 -34.73 12.11 40.56
N TYR A 954 -33.71 12.13 39.70
CA TYR A 954 -33.78 11.54 38.35
C TYR A 954 -33.32 10.07 38.32
N TRP A 955 -32.48 9.66 39.27
CA TRP A 955 -31.95 8.30 39.39
C TRP A 955 -32.77 7.46 40.37
N ASP A 956 -33.95 7.02 39.93
CA ASP A 956 -34.88 6.14 40.68
C ASP A 956 -34.24 4.78 41.08
N ASN A 957 -33.08 4.44 40.53
CA ASN A 957 -32.20 3.32 40.85
C ASN A 957 -30.74 3.73 40.50
N PRO A 958 -29.71 2.99 40.96
CA PRO A 958 -28.34 3.21 40.51
C PRO A 958 -28.25 3.18 38.97
N PRO A 959 -27.54 4.14 38.34
CA PRO A 959 -27.57 4.31 36.89
C PRO A 959 -27.04 3.08 36.15
N SER A 960 -27.78 2.67 35.12
CA SER A 960 -27.56 1.44 34.35
C SER A 960 -26.53 1.58 33.23
N CYS A 961 -26.12 2.80 32.87
CA CYS A 961 -25.29 3.08 31.68
C CYS A 961 -23.78 3.03 31.90
N SER A 962 -23.21 3.80 32.84
CA SER A 962 -21.74 3.92 32.97
C SER A 962 -21.23 4.04 34.40
N GLU A 963 -19.97 3.61 34.60
CA GLU A 963 -19.23 3.81 35.84
C GLU A 963 -19.05 5.30 36.19
N ARG A 964 -18.93 6.18 35.17
CA ARG A 964 -18.86 7.64 35.34
C ARG A 964 -20.11 8.19 36.04
N GLU A 965 -21.30 7.76 35.60
CA GLU A 965 -22.57 8.19 36.20
C GLU A 965 -22.74 7.57 37.59
N PHE A 966 -22.36 6.30 37.79
CA PHE A 966 -22.45 5.63 39.08
C PHE A 966 -21.55 6.30 40.14
N ILE A 967 -20.34 6.73 39.79
CA ILE A 967 -19.45 7.47 40.70
C ILE A 967 -20.03 8.85 41.03
N ASN A 968 -20.68 9.53 40.07
CA ASN A 968 -21.38 10.79 40.35
C ASN A 968 -22.64 10.57 41.22
N TYR A 969 -23.34 9.45 41.07
CA TYR A 969 -24.44 9.03 41.95
C TYR A 969 -23.96 8.81 43.40
N ILE A 970 -22.83 8.10 43.60
CA ILE A 970 -22.17 7.98 44.91
C ILE A 970 -21.78 9.37 45.45
N ARG A 971 -21.20 10.24 44.61
CA ARG A 971 -20.82 11.60 44.98
C ARG A 971 -22.02 12.40 45.49
N CYS A 972 -23.19 12.32 44.86
CA CYS A 972 -24.39 13.01 45.34
C CYS A 972 -24.76 12.60 46.78
N PHE A 973 -24.71 11.30 47.11
CA PHE A 973 -24.92 10.85 48.50
C PHE A 973 -23.82 11.31 49.45
N ALA A 974 -22.57 11.46 48.98
CA ALA A 974 -21.45 11.94 49.79
C ALA A 974 -21.58 13.42 50.14
N GLU A 975 -21.94 14.26 49.18
CA GLU A 975 -22.14 15.69 49.40
C GLU A 975 -23.42 15.99 50.22
N LEU A 976 -24.35 15.03 50.31
CA LEU A 976 -25.52 15.05 51.19
C LEU A 976 -25.30 14.31 52.54
N GLU A 977 -24.10 13.79 52.79
CA GLU A 977 -23.74 13.01 54.00
C GLU A 977 -24.66 11.80 54.31
N TRP A 978 -25.29 11.19 53.28
CA TRP A 978 -26.24 10.09 53.46
C TRP A 978 -25.53 8.71 53.58
N ILE A 979 -24.88 8.49 54.73
CA ILE A 979 -23.95 7.36 54.97
C ILE A 979 -24.51 5.95 54.71
N PRO A 980 -25.77 5.60 55.08
CA PRO A 980 -26.34 4.28 54.76
C PRO A 980 -26.44 4.03 53.25
N ALA A 981 -26.87 5.04 52.48
CA ALA A 981 -26.97 4.94 51.01
C ALA A 981 -25.59 4.84 50.36
N LEU A 982 -24.58 5.56 50.86
CA LEU A 982 -23.19 5.44 50.42
C LEU A 982 -22.64 4.02 50.59
N THR A 983 -22.84 3.43 51.78
CA THR A 983 -22.31 2.10 52.09
C THR A 983 -22.97 1.03 51.23
N TYR A 984 -24.29 1.11 51.06
CA TYR A 984 -25.05 0.19 50.22
C TYR A 984 -24.61 0.25 48.73
N ASN A 985 -24.53 1.45 48.16
CA ASN A 985 -24.17 1.61 46.74
C ASN A 985 -22.69 1.30 46.46
N LEU A 986 -21.78 1.50 47.43
CA LEU A 986 -20.39 1.11 47.28
C LEU A 986 -20.21 -0.41 47.23
N ASN A 987 -20.99 -1.17 48.02
CA ASN A 987 -20.99 -2.64 47.94
C ASN A 987 -21.47 -3.11 46.57
N ILE A 988 -22.56 -2.54 46.04
CA ILE A 988 -23.06 -2.83 44.68
C ILE A 988 -22.00 -2.52 43.60
N LEU A 989 -21.21 -1.46 43.78
CA LEU A 989 -20.11 -1.14 42.88
C LEU A 989 -19.00 -2.21 42.95
N GLN A 990 -18.64 -2.66 44.16
CA GLN A 990 -17.59 -3.66 44.38
C GLN A 990 -17.98 -5.08 43.93
N GLU A 991 -19.27 -5.43 43.95
CA GLU A 991 -19.80 -6.70 43.45
C GLU A 991 -19.78 -6.81 41.91
N LYS A 992 -19.60 -5.69 41.18
CA LYS A 992 -19.40 -5.72 39.73
C LYS A 992 -17.99 -6.16 39.36
N HIS A 993 -17.84 -7.43 38.99
CA HIS A 993 -16.58 -8.12 38.62
C HIS A 993 -15.71 -7.49 37.50
N SER A 994 -16.08 -6.34 36.94
CA SER A 994 -15.41 -5.71 35.79
C SER A 994 -14.85 -4.30 36.03
N ILE A 995 -14.98 -3.74 37.24
CA ILE A 995 -14.64 -2.33 37.50
C ILE A 995 -13.14 -2.15 37.78
N GLN A 996 -12.56 -1.10 37.21
CA GLN A 996 -11.15 -0.76 37.39
C GLN A 996 -10.83 -0.32 38.84
N GLN A 997 -9.64 -0.66 39.34
CA GLN A 997 -9.28 -0.48 40.75
C GLN A 997 -9.26 1.00 41.17
N GLU A 998 -8.74 1.87 40.32
CA GLU A 998 -8.72 3.32 40.46
C GLU A 998 -10.12 3.91 40.69
N ARG A 999 -11.13 3.39 39.99
CA ARG A 999 -12.53 3.84 40.09
C ARG A 999 -13.19 3.39 41.39
N ILE A 1000 -12.87 2.19 41.87
CA ILE A 1000 -13.30 1.71 43.20
C ILE A 1000 -12.66 2.57 44.30
N LEU A 1001 -11.38 2.91 44.18
CA LEU A 1001 -10.67 3.78 45.14
C LEU A 1001 -11.25 5.21 45.17
N ILE A 1002 -11.56 5.80 44.01
CA ILE A 1002 -12.24 7.10 43.90
C ILE A 1002 -13.64 7.07 44.53
N ALA A 1003 -14.44 6.04 44.25
CA ALA A 1003 -15.76 5.86 44.88
C ALA A 1003 -15.66 5.69 46.41
N THR A 1004 -14.67 4.93 46.87
CA THR A 1004 -14.38 4.75 48.30
C THR A 1004 -13.95 6.05 48.97
N ALA A 1005 -13.15 6.88 48.29
CA ALA A 1005 -12.78 8.20 48.77
C ALA A 1005 -13.99 9.15 48.87
N TRP A 1006 -14.96 9.08 47.96
CA TRP A 1006 -16.21 9.83 48.10
C TRP A 1006 -17.01 9.42 49.35
N ARG A 1007 -17.13 8.12 49.65
CA ARG A 1007 -17.71 7.66 50.93
C ARG A 1007 -16.95 8.26 52.12
N ASP A 1008 -15.62 8.18 52.11
CA ASP A 1008 -14.79 8.66 53.21
C ASP A 1008 -14.90 10.19 53.40
N ILE A 1009 -15.03 10.96 52.31
CA ILE A 1009 -15.34 12.39 52.33
C ILE A 1009 -16.70 12.66 52.99
N GLY A 1010 -17.76 11.94 52.61
CA GLY A 1010 -19.09 12.07 53.22
C GLY A 1010 -19.10 11.70 54.71
N MET A 1011 -18.27 10.74 55.13
CA MET A 1011 -18.03 10.40 56.53
C MET A 1011 -17.07 11.36 57.26
N ARG A 1012 -16.54 12.39 56.59
CA ARG A 1012 -15.49 13.31 57.07
C ARG A 1012 -14.20 12.59 57.54
N ASN A 1013 -13.95 11.36 57.06
CA ASN A 1013 -12.74 10.60 57.30
C ASN A 1013 -11.64 11.00 56.31
N TRP A 1014 -11.18 12.25 56.43
CA TRP A 1014 -10.26 12.87 55.48
C TRP A 1014 -8.94 12.10 55.28
N LYS A 1015 -8.45 11.41 56.32
CA LYS A 1015 -7.22 10.60 56.22
C LYS A 1015 -7.39 9.39 55.31
N SER A 1016 -8.47 8.61 55.50
CA SER A 1016 -8.78 7.47 54.62
C SER A 1016 -9.07 7.90 53.19
N ALA A 1017 -9.73 9.05 53.01
CA ALA A 1017 -9.96 9.62 51.68
C ALA A 1017 -8.63 9.93 50.96
N ILE A 1018 -7.66 10.53 51.65
CA ILE A 1018 -6.31 10.79 51.12
C ILE A 1018 -5.62 9.48 50.75
N GLU A 1019 -5.58 8.49 51.67
CA GLU A 1019 -4.93 7.20 51.40
C GLU A 1019 -5.52 6.47 50.18
N ASN A 1020 -6.83 6.56 49.96
CA ASN A 1020 -7.48 5.95 48.80
C ASN A 1020 -7.16 6.72 47.51
N LEU A 1021 -7.16 8.06 47.54
CA LEU A 1021 -6.84 8.88 46.37
C LEU A 1021 -5.35 8.83 45.99
N GLU A 1022 -4.43 8.79 46.96
CA GLU A 1022 -2.99 8.64 46.68
C GLU A 1022 -2.64 7.26 46.11
N LYS A 1023 -3.46 6.23 46.38
CA LYS A 1023 -3.38 4.91 45.71
C LYS A 1023 -3.99 4.93 44.31
N ALA A 1024 -5.04 5.72 44.07
CA ALA A 1024 -5.72 5.81 42.77
C ALA A 1024 -4.92 6.65 41.76
N LEU A 1025 -4.37 7.79 42.19
CA LEU A 1025 -3.77 8.79 41.30
C LEU A 1025 -2.68 8.24 40.35
N PRO A 1026 -1.76 7.33 40.78
CA PRO A 1026 -0.71 6.80 39.90
C PRO A 1026 -1.19 5.81 38.84
N ILE A 1027 -2.41 5.29 38.96
CA ILE A 1027 -3.01 4.29 38.05
C ILE A 1027 -4.21 4.84 37.25
N CYS A 1028 -4.66 6.07 37.52
CA CYS A 1028 -5.68 6.75 36.73
C CYS A 1028 -5.20 7.00 35.29
N THR A 1029 -6.09 6.82 34.31
CA THR A 1029 -5.87 7.31 32.95
C THR A 1029 -6.12 8.82 32.85
N ILE A 1030 -5.71 9.47 31.76
CA ILE A 1030 -5.98 10.89 31.51
C ILE A 1030 -7.49 11.18 31.55
N ASP A 1031 -8.32 10.25 31.05
CA ASP A 1031 -9.78 10.37 31.11
C ASP A 1031 -10.30 10.32 32.56
N ASP A 1032 -9.74 9.45 33.41
CA ASP A 1032 -10.13 9.35 34.82
C ASP A 1032 -9.75 10.62 35.60
N LEU A 1033 -8.56 11.19 35.35
CA LEU A 1033 -8.13 12.47 35.94
C LEU A 1033 -9.09 13.59 35.53
N TYR A 1034 -9.42 13.69 34.24
CA TYR A 1034 -10.31 14.71 33.71
C TYR A 1034 -11.74 14.61 34.27
N TYR A 1035 -12.33 13.40 34.29
CA TYR A 1035 -13.73 13.21 34.66
C TYR A 1035 -13.99 13.14 36.16
N PHE A 1036 -13.10 12.49 36.93
CA PHE A 1036 -13.29 12.32 38.38
C PHE A 1036 -12.55 13.36 39.23
N LYS A 1037 -11.53 14.01 38.67
CA LYS A 1037 -10.76 15.10 39.30
C LYS A 1037 -10.20 14.72 40.69
N PRO A 1038 -9.54 13.55 40.85
CA PRO A 1038 -9.04 13.07 42.14
C PRO A 1038 -8.04 14.04 42.79
N GLU A 1039 -7.35 14.88 42.02
CA GLU A 1039 -6.47 15.94 42.55
C GLU A 1039 -7.25 17.08 43.23
N LEU A 1040 -8.43 17.44 42.73
CA LEU A 1040 -9.32 18.37 43.42
C LEU A 1040 -9.90 17.75 44.70
N MET A 1041 -10.18 16.44 44.68
CA MET A 1041 -10.58 15.71 45.88
C MET A 1041 -9.44 15.71 46.92
N LEU A 1042 -8.20 15.41 46.52
CA LEU A 1042 -7.01 15.48 47.38
C LEU A 1042 -6.81 16.88 47.93
N SER A 1043 -6.92 17.92 47.09
CA SER A 1043 -6.86 19.31 47.52
C SER A 1043 -7.87 19.63 48.62
N ARG A 1044 -9.15 19.24 48.42
CA ARG A 1044 -10.22 19.38 49.42
C ARG A 1044 -9.90 18.62 50.71
N CYS A 1045 -9.44 17.38 50.64
CA CYS A 1045 -9.11 16.59 51.83
C CYS A 1045 -7.94 17.19 52.62
N HIS A 1046 -6.86 17.59 51.93
CA HIS A 1046 -5.70 18.23 52.57
C HIS A 1046 -6.05 19.58 53.21
N LEU A 1047 -6.94 20.36 52.59
CA LEU A 1047 -7.47 21.61 53.17
C LEU A 1047 -8.20 21.35 54.49
N ASN A 1048 -9.06 20.32 54.55
CA ASN A 1048 -9.84 19.97 55.74
C ASN A 1048 -9.00 19.41 56.91
N ILE A 1049 -7.76 18.95 56.66
CA ILE A 1049 -6.80 18.56 57.71
C ILE A 1049 -5.71 19.61 57.98
N GLY A 1050 -5.86 20.83 57.45
CA GLY A 1050 -4.92 21.94 57.67
C GLY A 1050 -3.59 21.84 56.91
N SER A 1051 -3.48 20.96 55.91
CA SER A 1051 -2.26 20.74 55.13
C SER A 1051 -2.23 21.62 53.86
N PHE A 1052 -2.21 22.94 54.07
CA PHE A 1052 -2.35 23.94 52.98
C PHE A 1052 -1.32 23.79 51.85
N SER A 1053 -0.08 23.40 52.15
CA SER A 1053 0.98 23.19 51.16
C SER A 1053 0.65 22.03 50.20
N LEU A 1054 0.17 20.89 50.74
CA LEU A 1054 -0.26 19.75 49.93
C LEU A 1054 -1.58 20.03 49.19
N ALA A 1055 -2.51 20.78 49.80
CA ALA A 1055 -3.72 21.21 49.12
C ALA A 1055 -3.39 22.05 47.86
N ASN A 1056 -2.49 23.03 47.99
CA ASN A 1056 -2.03 23.85 46.88
C ASN A 1056 -1.23 23.05 45.84
N LYS A 1057 -0.41 22.07 46.26
CA LYS A 1057 0.29 21.14 45.35
C LYS A 1057 -0.71 20.39 44.46
N TYR A 1058 -1.73 19.76 45.05
CA TYR A 1058 -2.70 18.98 44.27
C TYR A 1058 -3.62 19.86 43.41
N LEU A 1059 -3.98 21.07 43.87
CA LEU A 1059 -4.65 22.07 43.02
C LEU A 1059 -3.80 22.46 41.80
N ALA A 1060 -2.50 22.72 41.99
CA ALA A 1060 -1.59 23.04 40.88
C ALA A 1060 -1.39 21.83 39.92
N MET A 1061 -1.40 20.60 40.43
CA MET A 1061 -1.38 19.39 39.61
C MET A 1061 -2.64 19.27 38.75
N PHE A 1062 -3.82 19.58 39.30
CA PHE A 1062 -5.07 19.65 38.53
C PHE A 1062 -4.99 20.69 37.41
N GLU A 1063 -4.54 21.91 37.73
CA GLU A 1063 -4.43 22.99 36.74
C GLU A 1063 -3.42 22.70 35.62
N SER A 1064 -2.37 21.93 35.89
CA SER A 1064 -1.30 21.66 34.92
C SER A 1064 -1.67 20.73 33.76
N HIS A 1065 -2.79 20.00 33.87
CA HIS A 1065 -3.29 19.09 32.83
C HIS A 1065 -4.70 19.45 32.33
N THR A 1066 -5.32 20.49 32.89
CA THR A 1066 -6.64 21.02 32.47
C THR A 1066 -6.55 22.38 31.77
N LYS A 1067 -5.33 22.91 31.60
CA LYS A 1067 -4.97 24.08 30.78
C LYS A 1067 -4.18 23.63 29.56
#